data_AF-A0A369BIY6-F1
#
_entry.id   AF-A0A369BIY6-F1
#
_cell.length_a   1.000
_cell.length_b   1.000
_cell.length_c   1.000
_cell.angle_alpha   90.00
_cell.angle_beta   90.00
_cell.angle_gamma   90.00
#
_symmetry.space_group_name_H-M   'P 1'
#
loop_
_entity.id
_entity.type
_entity.pdbx_description
1 polymer ?
#
loop_
_entity_poly.entity_id
_entity_poly.type
_entity_poly.pdbx_seq_one_letter_code
_entity_poly.pdbx_strand_id
1 'polypeptide(L)'
;MEITSNTQHGDKLRALVRRAETLLEMRGDFYTDGAKLALEDTLRQAKLALDGKDGLPFVRNREFLKPRPEEAVLFATRRYTMVPPFLEEGSVFTHYGLEPALSWFEKQDVLCEGTGSLPGKAAFVLEKARELLKQAKLGDGIGDYDTGAGTRLAESMEALFRELEKFSTMSSGESTARRIVDVFNRLREFRHSRRLRTDIEPDSSLYLTAKGLEELKLAVSSIPTIREQFKKIERLTELYSVENLEQAVSGIMHGQADYDELNRRFYLWSSTDKIVNFKVPLGAVKATLSLILPKEENEQDGLGHVWIDDLEILTASGGSLNIRNGGFDEGEGGPRHWNSKALKGEPIFRWEDTYPFSGGGAQNVETANPSSEVAVSGETGVRRSLYICNPGPDDEGAWIYDGEFAVEAGAGCTLTFAAKLDGKLKKGLRVLISFSDDQGRLVGEFEYFFNRKSSVPGGRFLLPMQADAIRFAVTGERKYAWKAKLAMLYIFHDFCQGAEHWLVTNLRPEGSDAYGAVQGGRVISVMAVSYTLIRSADVFGPEEKAEFYELVEYMLRYLLDLRDRTEWSPYEAQKGCSNWQTDMCVGTGFMMMALPDFPNRHTWLNNAGAILRAQLELNVNPDGSWPESIRYHHAALERFAGYAKVLKNVTGEDWFETTPLVRMFGYPPDVQTPGYVYFDGRVGTPPFGDHALGGGEEFGYFAAYLSDIAEIDKDLADRMYHTWTAAGKPAKKMGPEGILLENILPRLNRYDPGEPLKLESTADYPDSGIYIFRKDFGSGRESYFAIMSSRKPVAHGHLDQGSFVLYKNSVPLVMDSGIQGYFDSSTPWHICSYSHACLLFATKRKFIPRDPGSKINLSAGTYSLERGWADVPKTSRVLDVRLGEEIESITIEIANPEGRGRHFRHVAYVRKPDLYIIRDEILEFDGKVLFNLPVAAVASRVNGRRIHSKGAYGVDLETVFLGTVDSITLDQGRSTTFYDRGDQGICLMDYVRAVADAKAGFWTVLYPREWRRNELGVTREPDGSISLITEEHLIRVDLRPLKQPGDGAIQRPFEVSVGSKPIL
;
A
#
# COMPACT_ATOMS: atom_id res chain seq x y z
N MET A 1 -5.75 45.22 9.40
CA MET A 1 -4.71 44.74 8.45
C MET A 1 -5.21 43.63 7.53
N GLU A 2 -6.42 43.06 7.73
CA GLU A 2 -6.96 41.96 6.89
C GLU A 2 -7.59 42.38 5.55
N ILE A 3 -8.00 43.64 5.37
CA ILE A 3 -8.67 44.08 4.12
C ILE A 3 -7.66 44.21 2.95
N THR A 4 -6.38 44.43 3.23
CA THR A 4 -5.35 44.66 2.21
C THR A 4 -4.71 43.38 1.64
N SER A 5 -4.79 42.22 2.32
CA SER A 5 -4.22 40.96 1.81
C SER A 5 -5.13 40.30 0.77
N ASN A 6 -6.45 40.41 0.95
CA ASN A 6 -7.45 39.80 0.07
C ASN A 6 -7.38 40.37 -1.37
N THR A 7 -7.05 41.66 -1.51
CA THR A 7 -6.85 42.28 -2.83
C THR A 7 -5.56 41.85 -3.51
N GLN A 8 -4.46 41.61 -2.76
CA GLN A 8 -3.16 41.27 -3.34
C GLN A 8 -3.16 39.91 -4.05
N HIS A 9 -3.75 38.88 -3.44
CA HIS A 9 -3.85 37.55 -4.05
C HIS A 9 -4.77 37.55 -5.27
N GLY A 10 -5.91 38.25 -5.18
CA GLY A 10 -6.81 38.45 -6.33
C GLY A 10 -6.14 39.19 -7.49
N ASP A 11 -5.34 40.23 -7.21
CA ASP A 11 -4.61 40.98 -8.24
C ASP A 11 -3.51 40.15 -8.91
N LYS A 12 -2.81 39.31 -8.13
CA LYS A 12 -1.86 38.34 -8.69
C LYS A 12 -2.56 37.37 -9.64
N LEU A 13 -3.69 36.78 -9.23
CA LEU A 13 -4.43 35.85 -10.08
C LEU A 13 -4.97 36.53 -11.35
N ARG A 14 -5.51 37.76 -11.24
CA ARG A 14 -5.92 38.57 -12.41
C ARG A 14 -4.77 38.85 -13.38
N ALA A 15 -3.55 39.10 -12.87
CA ALA A 15 -2.38 39.28 -13.72
C ALA A 15 -2.00 37.99 -14.47
N LEU A 16 -2.07 36.83 -13.80
CA LEU A 16 -1.84 35.52 -14.42
C LEU A 16 -2.89 35.20 -15.49
N VAL A 17 -4.17 35.47 -15.22
CA VAL A 17 -5.28 35.31 -16.18
C VAL A 17 -5.00 36.11 -17.46
N ARG A 18 -4.70 37.41 -17.33
CA ARG A 18 -4.38 38.26 -18.49
C ARG A 18 -3.18 37.76 -19.28
N ARG A 19 -2.14 37.29 -18.61
CA ARG A 19 -0.94 36.75 -19.26
C ARG A 19 -1.25 35.46 -20.02
N ALA A 20 -2.02 34.55 -19.44
CA ALA A 20 -2.45 33.32 -20.10
C ALA A 20 -3.31 33.60 -21.34
N GLU A 21 -4.27 34.51 -21.25
CA GLU A 21 -5.11 34.94 -22.39
C GLU A 21 -4.26 35.57 -23.50
N THR A 22 -3.36 36.49 -23.15
CA THR A 22 -2.46 37.14 -24.13
C THR A 22 -1.58 36.11 -24.84
N LEU A 23 -1.08 35.10 -24.12
CA LEU A 23 -0.22 34.08 -24.70
C LEU A 23 -0.97 33.15 -25.64
N LEU A 24 -2.20 32.74 -25.27
CA LEU A 24 -3.09 31.95 -26.12
C LEU A 24 -3.45 32.70 -27.41
N GLU A 25 -3.74 34.00 -27.32
CA GLU A 25 -4.08 34.84 -28.47
C GLU A 25 -2.88 35.09 -29.39
N MET A 26 -1.73 35.49 -28.83
CA MET A 26 -0.58 35.95 -29.62
C MET A 26 0.28 34.80 -30.17
N ARG A 27 0.32 33.65 -29.50
CA ARG A 27 1.23 32.54 -29.84
C ARG A 27 0.52 31.19 -29.98
N GLY A 28 -0.81 31.15 -29.93
CA GLY A 28 -1.61 29.91 -29.94
C GLY A 28 -1.30 28.93 -31.09
N ASP A 29 -0.87 29.44 -32.25
CA ASP A 29 -0.51 28.63 -33.42
C ASP A 29 0.77 27.77 -33.25
N PHE A 30 1.57 28.06 -32.21
CA PHE A 30 2.80 27.34 -31.90
C PHE A 30 2.65 26.34 -30.73
N TYR A 31 1.41 26.16 -30.24
CA TYR A 31 1.06 25.21 -29.19
C TYR A 31 0.06 24.18 -29.70
N THR A 32 0.21 22.94 -29.24
CA THR A 32 -0.73 21.85 -29.54
C THR A 32 -2.09 22.09 -28.88
N ASP A 33 -3.13 21.47 -29.42
CA ASP A 33 -4.48 21.49 -28.84
C ASP A 33 -4.50 20.84 -27.44
N GLY A 34 -3.64 19.84 -27.21
CA GLY A 34 -3.43 19.24 -25.89
C GLY A 34 -2.89 20.24 -24.87
N ALA A 35 -1.87 21.02 -25.25
CA ALA A 35 -1.30 22.05 -24.39
C ALA A 35 -2.30 23.17 -24.08
N LYS A 36 -3.03 23.65 -25.10
CA LYS A 36 -4.04 24.72 -24.95
C LYS A 36 -5.17 24.29 -24.02
N LEU A 37 -5.71 23.08 -24.20
CA LEU A 37 -6.77 22.54 -23.35
C LEU A 37 -6.38 22.54 -21.86
N ALA A 38 -5.15 22.12 -21.54
CA ALA A 38 -4.68 22.08 -20.15
C ALA A 38 -4.58 23.48 -19.52
N LEU A 39 -4.13 24.48 -20.27
CA LEU A 39 -4.09 25.87 -19.79
C LEU A 39 -5.51 26.44 -19.66
N GLU A 40 -6.37 26.24 -20.66
CA GLU A 40 -7.76 26.71 -20.67
C GLU A 40 -8.57 26.17 -19.48
N ASP A 41 -8.37 24.91 -19.09
CA ASP A 41 -9.01 24.34 -17.90
C ASP A 41 -8.62 25.10 -16.63
N THR A 42 -7.31 25.32 -16.41
CA THR A 42 -6.84 26.08 -15.23
C THR A 42 -7.24 27.55 -15.27
N LEU A 43 -7.30 28.14 -16.47
CA LEU A 43 -7.77 29.50 -16.69
C LEU A 43 -9.26 29.65 -16.33
N ARG A 44 -10.09 28.68 -16.71
CA ARG A 44 -11.51 28.63 -16.33
C ARG A 44 -11.66 28.58 -14.81
N GLN A 45 -10.90 27.72 -14.13
CA GLN A 45 -10.94 27.64 -12.66
C GLN A 45 -10.50 28.94 -11.98
N ALA A 46 -9.46 29.60 -12.51
CA ALA A 46 -9.02 30.90 -12.01
C ALA A 46 -10.09 31.99 -12.15
N LYS A 47 -10.82 32.02 -13.27
CA LYS A 47 -11.92 32.96 -13.49
C LYS A 47 -13.08 32.71 -12.51
N LEU A 48 -13.48 31.44 -12.33
CA LEU A 48 -14.53 31.07 -11.36
C LEU A 48 -14.17 31.50 -9.93
N ALA A 49 -12.91 31.29 -9.52
CA ALA A 49 -12.42 31.72 -8.21
C ALA A 49 -12.45 33.24 -8.04
N LEU A 50 -12.10 34.02 -9.07
CA LEU A 50 -12.16 35.48 -9.05
C LEU A 50 -13.58 36.04 -8.99
N ASP A 51 -14.55 35.32 -9.58
CA ASP A 51 -15.97 35.68 -9.57
C ASP A 51 -16.68 35.30 -8.25
N GLY A 52 -15.99 34.67 -7.30
CA GLY A 52 -16.60 34.14 -6.08
C GLY A 52 -17.58 32.99 -6.34
N LYS A 53 -17.44 32.32 -7.49
CA LYS A 53 -18.24 31.15 -7.92
C LYS A 53 -17.43 29.88 -7.80
N ASP A 54 -16.64 29.78 -6.74
CA ASP A 54 -15.73 28.66 -6.49
C ASP A 54 -16.45 27.32 -6.32
N GLY A 55 -17.77 27.35 -6.03
CA GLY A 55 -18.75 26.32 -6.38
C GLY A 55 -18.24 24.89 -6.21
N LEU A 56 -17.72 24.56 -5.03
CA LEU A 56 -17.34 23.19 -4.73
C LEU A 56 -18.56 22.28 -4.91
N PRO A 57 -18.41 21.10 -5.52
CA PRO A 57 -19.52 20.18 -5.72
C PRO A 57 -19.86 19.40 -4.45
N PHE A 58 -19.42 19.87 -3.28
CA PHE A 58 -19.60 19.22 -1.99
C PHE A 58 -19.65 20.24 -0.85
N VAL A 59 -20.23 19.82 0.27
CA VAL A 59 -20.30 20.59 1.52
C VAL A 59 -19.22 20.09 2.47
N ARG A 60 -18.53 21.01 3.17
CA ARG A 60 -17.46 20.68 4.13
C ARG A 60 -17.98 20.19 5.49
N ASN A 61 -18.88 19.20 5.50
CA ASN A 61 -19.50 18.70 6.72
C ASN A 61 -18.57 17.88 7.63
N ARG A 62 -17.46 17.33 7.09
CA ARG A 62 -16.39 16.68 7.85
C ARG A 62 -15.53 17.66 8.64
N GLU A 63 -15.54 18.94 8.22
CA GLU A 63 -14.73 20.01 8.82
C GLU A 63 -13.22 19.68 8.84
N PHE A 64 -12.73 18.98 7.81
CA PHE A 64 -11.28 18.75 7.63
C PHE A 64 -10.51 20.04 7.37
N LEU A 65 -11.17 21.03 6.77
CA LEU A 65 -10.59 22.32 6.43
C LEU A 65 -11.57 23.44 6.80
N LYS A 66 -11.07 24.44 7.51
CA LYS A 66 -11.74 25.74 7.67
C LYS A 66 -11.10 26.71 6.67
N PRO A 67 -11.73 26.98 5.51
CA PRO A 67 -11.11 27.77 4.45
C PRO A 67 -10.92 29.23 4.89
N ARG A 68 -9.85 29.86 4.38
CA ARG A 68 -9.68 31.32 4.47
C ARG A 68 -10.69 32.03 3.55
N PRO A 69 -10.99 33.33 3.80
CA PRO A 69 -11.84 34.12 2.89
C PRO A 69 -11.39 34.11 1.42
N GLU A 70 -10.07 34.06 1.18
CA GLU A 70 -9.44 34.04 -0.15
C GLU A 70 -8.99 32.63 -0.62
N GLU A 71 -9.44 31.55 0.04
CA GLU A 71 -8.92 30.19 -0.21
C GLU A 71 -9.06 29.76 -1.67
N ALA A 72 -10.20 30.04 -2.30
CA ALA A 72 -10.43 29.69 -3.70
C ALA A 72 -9.43 30.36 -4.65
N VAL A 73 -9.11 31.64 -4.41
CA VAL A 73 -8.12 32.40 -5.20
C VAL A 73 -6.74 31.77 -5.02
N LEU A 74 -6.37 31.40 -3.78
CA LEU A 74 -5.09 30.77 -3.50
C LEU A 74 -4.99 29.38 -4.15
N PHE A 75 -6.02 28.56 -4.02
CA PHE A 75 -6.10 27.23 -4.62
C PHE A 75 -6.02 27.26 -6.15
N ALA A 76 -6.74 28.18 -6.80
CA ALA A 76 -6.71 28.33 -8.25
C ALA A 76 -5.37 28.90 -8.75
N THR A 77 -4.72 29.76 -7.95
CA THR A 77 -3.38 30.25 -8.25
C THR A 77 -2.35 29.12 -8.15
N ARG A 78 -2.33 28.43 -7.00
CA ARG A 78 -1.33 27.42 -6.66
C ARG A 78 -1.84 26.52 -5.52
N ARG A 79 -1.92 25.22 -5.78
CA ARG A 79 -2.30 24.14 -4.85
C ARG A 79 -1.28 23.00 -4.92
N TYR A 80 -1.30 22.10 -3.95
CA TYR A 80 -0.52 20.87 -4.00
C TYR A 80 -1.09 19.87 -5.00
N THR A 81 -0.26 18.96 -5.49
CA THR A 81 -0.69 17.82 -6.32
C THR A 81 0.33 16.69 -6.25
N MET A 82 -0.15 15.47 -6.52
CA MET A 82 0.68 14.25 -6.64
C MET A 82 0.71 13.71 -8.07
N VAL A 83 0.19 14.49 -9.03
CA VAL A 83 0.07 14.08 -10.42
C VAL A 83 1.45 14.13 -11.12
N PRO A 84 1.92 13.02 -11.71
CA PRO A 84 3.21 12.92 -12.39
C PRO A 84 3.16 13.59 -13.78
N PRO A 85 4.31 13.90 -14.42
CA PRO A 85 5.71 13.76 -14.00
C PRO A 85 6.27 15.08 -13.42
N PHE A 86 5.43 15.91 -12.80
CA PHE A 86 5.85 17.21 -12.24
C PHE A 86 6.36 17.10 -10.81
N LEU A 87 6.44 15.86 -10.31
CA LEU A 87 7.12 15.54 -9.08
C LEU A 87 8.61 15.81 -9.27
N GLU A 88 9.18 16.62 -8.39
CA GLU A 88 10.62 16.74 -8.30
C GLU A 88 11.18 15.37 -7.87
N GLU A 89 12.31 14.98 -8.45
CA GLU A 89 12.92 13.68 -8.12
C GLU A 89 13.21 13.59 -6.62
N GLY A 90 12.63 12.59 -5.95
CA GLY A 90 12.70 12.44 -4.49
C GLY A 90 11.59 13.15 -3.70
N SER A 91 10.64 13.83 -4.36
CA SER A 91 9.43 14.38 -3.73
C SER A 91 8.18 13.55 -4.06
N VAL A 92 7.27 13.41 -3.10
CA VAL A 92 5.96 12.75 -3.28
C VAL A 92 4.85 13.70 -3.73
N PHE A 93 5.12 15.01 -3.72
CA PHE A 93 4.17 16.04 -4.15
C PHE A 93 4.88 17.21 -4.86
N THR A 94 4.09 18.01 -5.56
CA THR A 94 4.51 19.26 -6.21
C THR A 94 3.36 20.27 -6.15
N HIS A 95 3.41 21.31 -6.99
CA HIS A 95 2.36 22.31 -7.10
C HIS A 95 1.71 22.35 -8.47
N TYR A 96 0.42 22.64 -8.50
CA TYR A 96 -0.35 22.94 -9.72
C TYR A 96 -1.29 24.13 -9.49
N GLY A 97 -2.07 24.53 -10.50
CA GLY A 97 -2.80 25.80 -10.51
C GLY A 97 -2.34 26.68 -11.67
N LEU A 98 -2.97 27.84 -11.87
CA LEU A 98 -2.71 28.68 -13.05
C LEU A 98 -1.25 29.15 -13.11
N GLU A 99 -0.60 29.43 -11.98
CA GLU A 99 0.82 29.84 -11.97
C GLU A 99 1.75 28.72 -12.48
N PRO A 100 1.78 27.51 -11.88
CA PRO A 100 2.57 26.41 -12.42
C PRO A 100 2.17 25.97 -13.83
N ALA A 101 0.86 25.96 -14.15
CA ALA A 101 0.36 25.57 -15.46
C ALA A 101 0.83 26.53 -16.56
N LEU A 102 0.80 27.85 -16.32
CA LEU A 102 1.30 28.84 -17.25
C LEU A 102 2.82 28.73 -17.45
N SER A 103 3.58 28.50 -16.38
CA SER A 103 5.03 28.28 -16.44
C SER A 103 5.39 27.03 -17.26
N TRP A 104 4.61 25.96 -17.14
CA TRP A 104 4.75 24.77 -17.99
C TRP A 104 4.35 25.07 -19.44
N PHE A 105 3.21 25.72 -19.65
CA PHE A 105 2.67 26.02 -20.96
C PHE A 105 3.65 26.84 -21.81
N GLU A 106 4.31 27.85 -21.23
CA GLU A 106 5.33 28.66 -21.92
C GLU A 106 6.50 27.83 -22.47
N LYS A 107 6.82 26.69 -21.86
CA LYS A 107 7.85 25.77 -22.33
C LYS A 107 7.37 24.83 -23.43
N GLN A 108 6.06 24.77 -23.68
CA GLN A 108 5.46 23.92 -24.72
C GLN A 108 5.44 24.60 -26.09
N ASP A 109 5.91 25.84 -26.20
CA ASP A 109 6.05 26.49 -27.51
C ASP A 109 7.05 25.67 -28.32
N VAL A 110 6.63 25.22 -29.51
CA VAL A 110 7.49 24.38 -30.35
C VAL A 110 8.83 25.07 -30.67
N LEU A 111 8.86 26.42 -30.69
CA LEU A 111 10.05 27.24 -30.92
C LEU A 111 10.86 27.55 -29.64
N CYS A 112 10.41 27.15 -28.44
CA CYS A 112 11.03 27.52 -27.15
C CYS A 112 12.54 27.17 -27.08
N GLU A 113 12.91 26.01 -27.62
CA GLU A 113 14.29 25.49 -27.61
C GLU A 113 15.14 25.98 -28.80
N GLY A 114 14.59 26.88 -29.61
CA GLY A 114 15.22 27.41 -30.81
C GLY A 114 15.04 26.53 -32.06
N THR A 115 15.38 27.10 -33.23
CA THR A 115 15.15 26.46 -34.53
C THR A 115 15.94 25.17 -34.72
N GLY A 116 17.06 25.00 -34.03
CA GLY A 116 17.89 23.80 -34.11
C GLY A 116 17.22 22.52 -33.60
N SER A 117 16.21 22.60 -32.73
CA SER A 117 15.52 21.41 -32.20
C SER A 117 14.34 20.93 -33.07
N LEU A 118 13.88 21.75 -34.02
CA LEU A 118 12.71 21.45 -34.86
C LEU A 118 12.83 20.13 -35.65
N PRO A 119 13.99 19.78 -36.26
CA PRO A 119 14.12 18.50 -36.95
C PRO A 119 13.91 17.29 -36.03
N GLY A 120 14.40 17.35 -34.79
CA GLY A 120 14.22 16.28 -33.80
C GLY A 120 12.76 16.13 -33.38
N LYS A 121 12.08 17.25 -33.08
CA LYS A 121 10.65 17.26 -32.74
C LYS A 121 9.79 16.74 -33.89
N ALA A 122 10.12 17.12 -35.13
CA ALA A 122 9.42 16.66 -36.31
C ALA A 122 9.61 15.15 -36.52
N ALA A 123 10.85 14.64 -36.39
CA ALA A 123 11.12 13.21 -36.48
C ALA A 123 10.30 12.42 -35.44
N PHE A 124 10.28 12.89 -34.20
CA PHE A 124 9.54 12.28 -33.10
C PHE A 124 8.03 12.20 -33.35
N VAL A 125 7.38 13.29 -33.77
CA VAL A 125 5.93 13.26 -34.02
C VAL A 125 5.58 12.42 -35.25
N LEU A 126 6.42 12.43 -36.29
CA LEU A 126 6.25 11.62 -37.49
C LEU A 126 6.38 10.13 -37.19
N GLU A 127 7.30 9.74 -36.31
CA GLU A 127 7.46 8.36 -35.84
C GLU A 127 6.21 7.89 -35.09
N LYS A 128 5.76 8.64 -34.06
CA LYS A 128 4.54 8.34 -33.32
C LYS A 128 3.31 8.20 -34.23
N ALA A 129 3.16 9.13 -35.18
CA ALA A 129 2.02 9.12 -36.10
C ALA A 129 2.06 7.90 -37.03
N ARG A 130 3.25 7.53 -37.53
CA ARG A 130 3.45 6.34 -38.38
C ARG A 130 3.17 5.06 -37.60
N GLU A 131 3.64 4.95 -36.36
CA GLU A 131 3.40 3.79 -35.51
C GLU A 131 1.91 3.57 -35.25
N LEU A 132 1.19 4.63 -34.88
CA LEU A 132 -0.25 4.53 -34.64
C LEU A 132 -1.02 4.18 -35.92
N LEU A 133 -0.72 4.81 -37.06
CA LEU A 133 -1.36 4.46 -38.34
C LEU A 133 -1.09 3.01 -38.75
N LYS A 134 0.09 2.47 -38.42
CA LYS A 134 0.43 1.07 -38.72
C LYS A 134 -0.32 0.08 -37.83
N GLN A 135 -0.53 0.43 -36.57
CA GLN A 135 -1.20 -0.44 -35.58
C GLN A 135 -2.73 -0.32 -35.61
N ALA A 136 -3.24 0.85 -35.99
CA ALA A 136 -4.66 1.13 -36.00
C ALA A 136 -5.40 0.35 -37.09
N LYS A 137 -6.51 -0.28 -36.71
CA LYS A 137 -7.49 -0.81 -37.65
C LYS A 137 -8.50 0.29 -37.98
N LEU A 138 -8.64 0.64 -39.26
CA LEU A 138 -9.62 1.61 -39.72
C LEU A 138 -10.98 0.94 -39.95
N GLY A 139 -12.05 1.57 -39.49
CA GLY A 139 -13.40 1.02 -39.65
C GLY A 139 -14.41 1.54 -38.62
N ASP A 140 -15.52 0.82 -38.50
CA ASP A 140 -16.64 1.15 -37.61
C ASP A 140 -16.83 0.15 -36.46
N GLY A 141 -15.94 -0.83 -36.33
CA GLY A 141 -15.95 -1.80 -35.25
C GLY A 141 -15.45 -1.23 -33.92
N ILE A 142 -15.63 -2.01 -32.86
CA ILE A 142 -15.07 -1.69 -31.54
C ILE A 142 -13.55 -1.68 -31.62
N GLY A 143 -12.94 -0.61 -31.12
CA GLY A 143 -11.51 -0.40 -31.19
C GLY A 143 -11.00 0.15 -32.52
N ASP A 144 -11.83 0.18 -33.55
CA ASP A 144 -11.46 0.75 -34.85
C ASP A 144 -11.37 2.29 -34.75
N TYR A 145 -10.56 2.86 -35.63
CA TYR A 145 -10.31 4.29 -35.75
C TYR A 145 -11.01 4.86 -37.00
N ASP A 146 -11.38 6.14 -36.94
CA ASP A 146 -12.04 6.82 -38.06
C ASP A 146 -11.12 6.92 -39.28
N THR A 147 -11.64 6.47 -40.43
CA THR A 147 -10.88 6.49 -41.71
C THR A 147 -10.57 7.92 -42.15
N GLY A 148 -11.50 8.86 -41.91
CA GLY A 148 -11.32 10.26 -42.27
C GLY A 148 -10.19 10.92 -41.47
N ALA A 149 -10.17 10.70 -40.15
CA ALA A 149 -9.12 11.20 -39.26
C ALA A 149 -7.75 10.60 -39.59
N GLY A 150 -7.69 9.30 -39.94
CA GLY A 150 -6.45 8.66 -40.40
C GLY A 150 -5.91 9.28 -41.69
N THR A 151 -6.79 9.60 -42.64
CA THR A 151 -6.43 10.27 -43.91
C THR A 151 -5.87 11.68 -43.64
N ARG A 152 -6.54 12.48 -42.81
CA ARG A 152 -6.07 13.82 -42.43
C ARG A 152 -4.71 13.79 -41.73
N LEU A 153 -4.46 12.79 -40.88
CA LEU A 153 -3.16 12.59 -40.25
C LEU A 153 -2.06 12.30 -41.29
N ALA A 154 -2.31 11.38 -42.22
CA ALA A 154 -1.35 11.06 -43.28
C ALA A 154 -1.02 12.27 -44.17
N GLU A 155 -2.03 13.07 -44.56
CA GLU A 155 -1.84 14.31 -45.31
C GLU A 155 -0.99 15.34 -44.55
N SER A 156 -1.24 15.51 -43.25
CA SER A 156 -0.48 16.40 -42.39
C SER A 156 0.98 15.95 -42.24
N MET A 157 1.22 14.63 -42.11
CA MET A 157 2.57 14.06 -42.10
C MET A 157 3.32 14.35 -43.39
N GLU A 158 2.70 14.16 -44.56
CA GLU A 158 3.32 14.49 -45.86
C GLU A 158 3.66 15.98 -45.97
N ALA A 159 2.76 16.85 -45.50
CA ALA A 159 3.00 18.29 -45.51
C ALA A 159 4.21 18.67 -44.64
N LEU A 160 4.37 18.05 -43.47
CA LEU A 160 5.54 18.25 -42.61
C LEU A 160 6.82 17.70 -43.26
N PHE A 161 6.79 16.52 -43.90
CA PHE A 161 7.95 15.98 -44.62
C PHE A 161 8.45 16.93 -45.71
N ARG A 162 7.54 17.47 -46.54
CA ARG A 162 7.90 18.44 -47.59
C ARG A 162 8.42 19.77 -47.04
N GLU A 163 7.97 20.15 -45.85
CA GLU A 163 8.46 21.35 -45.18
C GLU A 163 9.88 21.14 -44.63
N LEU A 164 10.17 19.95 -44.09
CA LEU A 164 11.51 19.58 -43.61
C LEU A 164 12.56 19.55 -44.73
N GLU A 165 12.20 19.13 -45.94
CA GLU A 165 13.10 19.17 -47.11
C GLU A 165 13.59 20.58 -47.44
N LYS A 166 12.79 21.60 -47.10
CA LYS A 166 13.08 23.02 -47.34
C LYS A 166 13.66 23.72 -46.11
N PHE A 167 13.74 23.02 -44.98
CA PHE A 167 14.08 23.61 -43.70
C PHE A 167 15.56 24.00 -43.64
N SER A 168 15.81 25.22 -43.14
CA SER A 168 17.15 25.71 -42.83
C SER A 168 17.15 26.29 -41.42
N THR A 169 18.18 25.94 -40.63
CA THR A 169 18.38 26.45 -39.26
C THR A 169 18.57 27.97 -39.21
N MET A 170 18.86 28.60 -40.35
CA MET A 170 19.00 30.05 -40.51
C MET A 170 17.66 30.78 -40.75
N SER A 171 16.55 30.05 -40.94
CA SER A 171 15.19 30.63 -41.07
C SER A 171 14.52 30.84 -39.72
N SER A 172 13.36 31.52 -39.67
CA SER A 172 12.59 31.69 -38.42
C SER A 172 12.06 30.38 -37.84
N GLY A 173 11.94 29.32 -38.65
CA GLY A 173 11.40 28.01 -38.27
C GLY A 173 9.88 27.99 -38.01
N GLU A 174 9.18 29.12 -38.14
CA GLU A 174 7.76 29.23 -37.81
C GLU A 174 6.84 28.34 -38.66
N SER A 175 7.11 28.24 -39.96
CA SER A 175 6.34 27.37 -40.88
C SER A 175 6.47 25.90 -40.47
N THR A 176 7.70 25.44 -40.23
CA THR A 176 7.98 24.09 -39.73
C THR A 176 7.33 23.85 -38.37
N ALA A 177 7.41 24.80 -37.44
CA ALA A 177 6.77 24.69 -36.13
C ALA A 177 5.25 24.53 -36.23
N ARG A 178 4.58 25.32 -37.07
CA ARG A 178 3.12 25.20 -37.33
C ARG A 178 2.76 23.83 -37.93
N ARG A 179 3.60 23.28 -38.82
CA ARG A 179 3.41 21.94 -39.38
C ARG A 179 3.59 20.84 -38.31
N ILE A 180 4.55 20.99 -37.41
CA ILE A 180 4.72 20.07 -36.27
C ILE A 180 3.46 20.08 -35.39
N VAL A 181 2.96 21.27 -35.05
CA VAL A 181 1.71 21.44 -34.27
C VAL A 181 0.52 20.79 -34.97
N ASP A 182 0.36 21.00 -36.28
CA ASP A 182 -0.73 20.37 -37.04
C ASP A 182 -0.66 18.84 -36.99
N VAL A 183 0.52 18.24 -37.17
CA VAL A 183 0.67 16.77 -37.06
C VAL A 183 0.31 16.27 -35.65
N PHE A 184 0.74 16.96 -34.59
CA PHE A 184 0.32 16.60 -33.22
C PHE A 184 -1.21 16.68 -33.03
N ASN A 185 -1.83 17.73 -33.56
CA ASN A 185 -3.28 17.94 -33.45
C ASN A 185 -4.05 16.86 -34.24
N ARG A 186 -3.61 16.52 -35.45
CA ARG A 186 -4.21 15.42 -36.24
C ARG A 186 -3.96 14.06 -35.63
N LEU A 187 -2.81 13.86 -34.98
CA LEU A 187 -2.52 12.63 -34.25
C LEU A 187 -3.47 12.47 -33.06
N ARG A 188 -3.70 13.56 -32.32
CA ARG A 188 -4.68 13.62 -31.23
C ARG A 188 -6.10 13.36 -31.71
N GLU A 189 -6.53 14.02 -32.79
CA GLU A 189 -7.83 13.79 -33.44
C GLU A 189 -8.01 12.32 -33.82
N PHE A 190 -7.01 11.73 -34.48
CA PHE A 190 -7.04 10.32 -34.87
C PHE A 190 -7.14 9.40 -33.64
N ARG A 191 -6.34 9.62 -32.59
CA ARG A 191 -6.45 8.86 -31.33
C ARG A 191 -7.83 8.94 -30.70
N HIS A 192 -8.41 10.14 -30.68
CA HIS A 192 -9.73 10.40 -30.09
C HIS A 192 -10.88 9.78 -30.90
N SER A 193 -10.64 9.44 -32.17
CA SER A 193 -11.64 8.80 -33.02
C SER A 193 -11.84 7.30 -32.72
N ARG A 194 -11.01 6.70 -31.85
CA ARG A 194 -11.13 5.30 -31.47
C ARG A 194 -12.51 5.04 -30.86
N ARG A 195 -13.26 4.11 -31.44
CA ARG A 195 -14.62 3.77 -30.99
C ARG A 195 -14.55 2.83 -29.79
N LEU A 196 -15.15 3.24 -28.67
CA LEU A 196 -15.21 2.43 -27.45
C LEU A 196 -16.47 1.55 -27.47
N ARG A 197 -16.41 0.35 -26.90
CA ARG A 197 -17.59 -0.53 -26.74
C ARG A 197 -18.71 0.19 -26.01
N THR A 198 -18.40 0.99 -25.00
CA THR A 198 -19.40 1.73 -24.22
C THR A 198 -20.16 2.79 -25.01
N ASP A 199 -19.68 3.14 -26.22
CA ASP A 199 -20.36 4.03 -27.18
C ASP A 199 -21.28 3.28 -28.13
N ILE A 200 -20.93 2.03 -28.47
CA ILE A 200 -21.60 1.21 -29.49
C ILE A 200 -22.61 0.24 -28.86
N GLU A 201 -22.30 -0.27 -27.67
CA GLU A 201 -23.10 -1.24 -26.90
C GLU A 201 -23.46 -0.66 -25.52
N PRO A 202 -24.54 0.14 -25.40
CA PRO A 202 -24.94 0.76 -24.13
C PRO A 202 -25.29 -0.23 -23.01
N ASP A 203 -25.61 -1.48 -23.33
CA ASP A 203 -25.92 -2.53 -22.36
C ASP A 203 -24.70 -3.33 -21.91
N SER A 204 -23.51 -3.05 -22.44
CA SER A 204 -22.27 -3.65 -21.94
C SER A 204 -21.89 -3.07 -20.57
N SER A 205 -20.95 -3.70 -19.87
CA SER A 205 -20.23 -3.11 -18.74
C SER A 205 -18.74 -3.00 -19.06
N LEU A 206 -17.95 -2.49 -18.12
CA LEU A 206 -16.49 -2.43 -18.28
C LEU A 206 -15.87 -3.84 -18.48
N TYR A 207 -16.35 -4.85 -17.76
CA TYR A 207 -15.81 -6.22 -17.79
C TYR A 207 -16.54 -7.15 -18.76
N LEU A 208 -17.81 -6.87 -19.07
CA LEU A 208 -18.67 -7.82 -19.77
C LEU A 208 -19.31 -7.17 -20.99
N THR A 209 -19.37 -7.91 -22.09
CA THR A 209 -20.30 -7.61 -23.19
C THR A 209 -21.74 -7.86 -22.72
N ALA A 210 -22.73 -7.38 -23.48
CA ALA A 210 -24.14 -7.69 -23.19
C ALA A 210 -24.38 -9.22 -23.11
N LYS A 211 -23.76 -9.99 -24.01
CA LYS A 211 -23.79 -11.47 -23.96
C LYS A 211 -23.10 -12.01 -22.70
N GLY A 212 -21.95 -11.44 -22.33
CA GLY A 212 -21.21 -11.84 -21.13
C GLY A 212 -22.02 -11.65 -19.84
N LEU A 213 -22.86 -10.60 -19.79
CA LEU A 213 -23.77 -10.36 -18.67
C LEU A 213 -24.87 -11.44 -18.59
N GLU A 214 -25.45 -11.84 -19.71
CA GLU A 214 -26.41 -12.95 -19.75
C GLU A 214 -25.77 -14.29 -19.34
N GLU A 215 -24.53 -14.53 -19.77
CA GLU A 215 -23.75 -15.71 -19.35
C GLU A 215 -23.47 -15.67 -17.82
N LEU A 216 -23.23 -14.49 -17.24
CA LEU A 216 -23.08 -14.33 -15.80
C LEU A 216 -24.36 -14.68 -15.03
N LYS A 217 -25.53 -14.20 -15.49
CA LYS A 217 -26.84 -14.54 -14.89
C LYS A 217 -27.06 -16.05 -14.87
N LEU A 218 -26.75 -16.72 -15.97
CA LEU A 218 -26.81 -18.18 -16.06
C LEU A 218 -25.79 -18.84 -15.13
N ALA A 219 -24.57 -18.33 -15.05
CA ALA A 219 -23.52 -18.86 -14.18
C ALA A 219 -23.90 -18.78 -12.69
N VAL A 220 -24.47 -17.67 -12.23
CA VAL A 220 -24.97 -17.50 -10.85
C VAL A 220 -26.01 -18.58 -10.49
N SER A 221 -26.89 -18.92 -11.42
CA SER A 221 -27.92 -19.94 -11.20
C SER A 221 -27.41 -21.38 -11.37
N SER A 222 -26.32 -21.63 -12.11
CA SER A 222 -25.89 -22.99 -12.50
C SER A 222 -24.55 -23.47 -11.92
N ILE A 223 -23.66 -22.57 -11.52
CA ILE A 223 -22.31 -22.90 -11.01
C ILE A 223 -22.29 -22.77 -9.48
N PRO A 224 -22.09 -23.86 -8.70
CA PRO A 224 -22.19 -23.83 -7.24
C PRO A 224 -21.27 -22.81 -6.55
N THR A 225 -20.01 -22.71 -6.98
CA THR A 225 -19.02 -21.79 -6.40
C THR A 225 -19.39 -20.32 -6.63
N ILE A 226 -19.82 -19.98 -7.84
CA ILE A 226 -20.31 -18.63 -8.18
C ILE A 226 -21.59 -18.33 -7.39
N ARG A 227 -22.51 -19.30 -7.29
CA ARG A 227 -23.75 -19.14 -6.50
C ARG A 227 -23.45 -18.85 -5.03
N GLU A 228 -22.45 -19.50 -4.44
CA GLU A 228 -22.05 -19.25 -3.05
C GLU A 228 -21.47 -17.85 -2.86
N GLN A 229 -20.62 -17.39 -3.79
CA GLN A 229 -20.11 -16.03 -3.78
C GLN A 229 -21.23 -15.00 -3.96
N PHE A 230 -22.17 -15.26 -4.87
CA PHE A 230 -23.33 -14.39 -5.05
C PHE A 230 -24.24 -14.33 -3.81
N LYS A 231 -24.41 -15.42 -3.05
CA LYS A 231 -25.11 -15.37 -1.74
C LYS A 231 -24.41 -14.49 -0.71
N LYS A 232 -23.07 -14.41 -0.75
CA LYS A 232 -22.33 -13.45 0.09
C LYS A 232 -22.64 -12.01 -0.34
N ILE A 233 -22.71 -11.77 -1.65
CA ILE A 233 -23.13 -10.48 -2.24
C ILE A 233 -24.56 -10.12 -1.81
N GLU A 234 -25.51 -11.06 -1.87
CA GLU A 234 -26.90 -10.83 -1.42
C GLU A 234 -26.97 -10.41 0.05
N ARG A 235 -26.12 -10.95 0.93
CA ARG A 235 -26.11 -10.52 2.34
C ARG A 235 -25.64 -9.08 2.50
N LEU A 236 -24.70 -8.63 1.66
CA LEU A 236 -24.21 -7.26 1.67
C LEU A 236 -25.28 -6.26 1.21
N THR A 237 -26.22 -6.67 0.34
CA THR A 237 -27.31 -5.80 -0.11
C THR A 237 -28.35 -5.51 0.99
N GLU A 238 -28.35 -6.27 2.09
CA GLU A 238 -29.30 -6.06 3.19
C GLU A 238 -28.77 -5.10 4.27
N LEU A 239 -27.51 -4.66 4.16
CA LEU A 239 -26.88 -3.80 5.18
C LEU A 239 -27.50 -2.41 5.29
N TYR A 240 -27.96 -1.85 4.16
CA TYR A 240 -28.55 -0.52 4.10
C TYR A 240 -29.85 -0.57 3.29
N SER A 241 -30.90 0.09 3.78
CA SER A 241 -32.12 0.31 3.00
C SER A 241 -31.98 1.54 2.10
N VAL A 242 -32.97 1.78 1.23
CA VAL A 242 -33.01 3.00 0.41
C VAL A 242 -33.13 4.23 1.32
N GLU A 243 -33.99 4.17 2.33
CA GLU A 243 -34.23 5.25 3.29
C GLU A 243 -32.98 5.61 4.09
N ASN A 244 -32.13 4.62 4.42
CA ASN A 244 -30.84 4.86 5.06
C ASN A 244 -29.93 5.70 4.14
N LEU A 245 -29.85 5.36 2.85
CA LEU A 245 -28.99 6.06 1.89
C LEU A 245 -29.54 7.44 1.50
N GLU A 246 -30.87 7.58 1.37
CA GLU A 246 -31.51 8.87 1.17
C GLU A 246 -31.19 9.82 2.32
N GLN A 247 -31.19 9.34 3.56
CA GLN A 247 -30.81 10.17 4.71
C GLN A 247 -29.34 10.56 4.71
N ALA A 248 -28.44 9.68 4.25
CA ALA A 248 -27.03 10.04 4.11
C ALA A 248 -26.87 11.19 3.09
N VAL A 249 -27.60 11.14 1.97
CA VAL A 249 -27.59 12.18 0.94
C VAL A 249 -28.24 13.47 1.45
N SER A 250 -29.53 13.43 1.84
CA SER A 250 -30.29 14.61 2.27
C SER A 250 -29.79 15.20 3.60
N GLY A 251 -29.65 14.36 4.62
CA GLY A 251 -29.31 14.79 5.98
C GLY A 251 -27.85 15.20 6.14
N ILE A 252 -26.91 14.47 5.55
CA ILE A 252 -25.47 14.70 5.75
C ILE A 252 -24.87 15.49 4.58
N MET A 253 -24.98 15.00 3.35
CA MET A 253 -24.37 15.65 2.18
C MET A 253 -24.99 17.03 1.90
N HIS A 254 -26.32 17.16 1.96
CA HIS A 254 -27.00 18.46 1.82
C HIS A 254 -27.22 19.21 3.15
N GLY A 255 -26.74 18.66 4.28
CA GLY A 255 -26.75 19.33 5.59
C GLY A 255 -28.12 19.60 6.18
N GLN A 256 -29.12 18.74 5.90
CA GLN A 256 -30.51 18.95 6.33
C GLN A 256 -30.85 18.35 7.71
N ALA A 257 -29.96 17.57 8.34
CA ALA A 257 -30.21 16.87 9.61
C ALA A 257 -29.22 17.28 10.72
N ASP A 258 -29.69 17.25 11.97
CA ASP A 258 -28.86 17.40 13.18
C ASP A 258 -28.35 16.05 13.72
N TYR A 259 -27.49 16.09 14.73
CA TYR A 259 -26.90 14.88 15.31
C TYR A 259 -27.92 13.99 16.03
N ASP A 260 -28.99 14.55 16.60
CA ASP A 260 -30.01 13.75 17.26
C ASP A 260 -30.75 12.86 16.25
N GLU A 261 -31.05 13.39 15.06
CA GLU A 261 -31.61 12.59 13.98
C GLU A 261 -30.60 11.57 13.44
N LEU A 262 -29.35 11.99 13.21
CA LEU A 262 -28.34 11.10 12.66
C LEU A 262 -27.99 9.93 13.61
N ASN A 263 -27.93 10.19 14.92
CA ASN A 263 -27.66 9.17 15.94
C ASN A 263 -28.77 8.09 16.03
N ARG A 264 -30.01 8.41 15.65
CA ARG A 264 -31.09 7.40 15.59
C ARG A 264 -30.90 6.40 14.45
N ARG A 265 -30.14 6.75 13.42
CA ARG A 265 -30.00 5.94 12.19
C ARG A 265 -28.60 5.38 11.99
N PHE A 266 -27.57 6.09 12.42
CA PHE A 266 -26.18 5.74 12.19
C PHE A 266 -25.37 5.65 13.48
N TYR A 267 -24.44 4.70 13.49
CA TYR A 267 -23.41 4.65 14.52
C TYR A 267 -22.29 5.62 14.19
N LEU A 268 -22.25 6.76 14.91
CA LEU A 268 -21.35 7.89 14.68
C LEU A 268 -20.25 7.97 15.73
N TRP A 269 -19.16 7.22 15.49
CA TRP A 269 -17.95 7.23 16.30
C TRP A 269 -16.72 7.39 15.43
N SER A 270 -15.74 8.12 15.95
CA SER A 270 -14.42 8.29 15.37
C SER A 270 -13.40 7.53 16.23
N SER A 271 -12.22 7.26 15.68
CA SER A 271 -11.11 6.69 16.43
C SER A 271 -9.84 7.50 16.20
N THR A 272 -8.77 7.19 16.93
CA THR A 272 -7.42 7.70 16.69
C THR A 272 -6.69 7.00 15.53
N ASP A 273 -7.23 5.91 14.97
CA ASP A 273 -6.69 5.16 13.83
C ASP A 273 -5.22 4.70 13.98
N LYS A 274 -4.76 4.42 15.20
CA LYS A 274 -3.38 3.97 15.49
C LYS A 274 -2.27 4.95 15.04
N ILE A 275 -2.56 6.26 14.95
CA ILE A 275 -1.55 7.25 14.50
C ILE A 275 -0.92 8.08 15.63
N VAL A 276 -1.41 7.95 16.87
CA VAL A 276 -0.98 8.77 18.00
C VAL A 276 0.21 8.11 18.68
N ASN A 277 1.41 8.43 18.20
CA ASN A 277 2.66 7.83 18.68
C ASN A 277 3.40 8.72 19.69
N PHE A 278 4.03 8.10 20.68
CA PHE A 278 4.87 8.78 21.67
C PHE A 278 6.04 7.90 22.12
N LYS A 279 7.01 8.49 22.84
CA LYS A 279 8.16 7.78 23.43
C LYS A 279 8.15 7.93 24.94
N VAL A 280 8.34 6.84 25.66
CA VAL A 280 8.47 6.85 27.12
C VAL A 280 9.76 7.59 27.51
N PRO A 281 9.72 8.57 28.43
CA PRO A 281 10.92 9.29 28.89
C PRO A 281 12.00 8.37 29.46
N LEU A 282 13.26 8.77 29.35
CA LEU A 282 14.36 8.05 29.99
C LEU A 282 14.20 8.08 31.52
N GLY A 283 14.44 6.95 32.18
CA GLY A 283 14.30 6.81 33.63
C GLY A 283 12.88 6.52 34.12
N ALA A 284 11.87 6.55 33.26
CA ALA A 284 10.51 6.16 33.63
C ALA A 284 10.37 4.65 33.81
N VAL A 285 9.64 4.23 34.84
CA VAL A 285 9.28 2.81 35.09
C VAL A 285 7.78 2.62 35.30
N LYS A 286 7.04 3.69 35.57
CA LYS A 286 5.59 3.71 35.76
C LYS A 286 4.94 4.89 35.05
N ALA A 287 3.65 4.78 34.74
CA ALA A 287 2.85 5.88 34.22
C ALA A 287 1.41 5.88 34.76
N THR A 288 0.78 7.04 34.73
CA THR A 288 -0.65 7.28 35.00
C THR A 288 -1.31 7.94 33.79
N LEU A 289 -2.64 7.93 33.72
CA LEU A 289 -3.40 8.40 32.57
C LEU A 289 -4.64 9.21 33.00
N SER A 290 -4.95 10.27 32.27
CA SER A 290 -6.16 11.08 32.46
C SER A 290 -6.75 11.54 31.13
N LEU A 291 -8.09 11.55 31.06
CA LEU A 291 -8.90 12.05 29.96
C LEU A 291 -9.61 13.32 30.43
N ILE A 292 -9.26 14.48 29.89
CA ILE A 292 -9.64 15.79 30.41
C ILE A 292 -10.37 16.57 29.32
N LEU A 293 -11.56 17.08 29.62
CA LEU A 293 -12.26 18.05 28.77
C LEU A 293 -11.92 19.47 29.24
N PRO A 294 -11.06 20.22 28.51
CA PRO A 294 -10.63 21.55 28.95
C PRO A 294 -11.79 22.53 29.05
N LYS A 295 -11.70 23.52 29.95
CA LYS A 295 -12.79 24.51 30.14
C LYS A 295 -13.14 25.36 28.93
N GLU A 296 -12.23 25.49 27.96
CA GLU A 296 -12.52 26.18 26.71
C GLU A 296 -13.58 25.46 25.87
N GLU A 297 -13.73 24.14 26.09
CA GLU A 297 -14.79 23.30 25.57
C GLU A 297 -15.97 23.36 26.52
N ASN A 298 -16.98 24.16 26.20
CA ASN A 298 -18.18 24.30 27.02
C ASN A 298 -19.42 24.57 26.16
N GLU A 299 -20.58 24.14 26.65
CA GLU A 299 -21.86 24.21 25.92
C GLU A 299 -22.38 25.65 25.72
N GLN A 300 -21.94 26.62 26.54
CA GLN A 300 -22.33 28.02 26.39
C GLN A 300 -21.65 28.71 25.20
N ASP A 301 -20.40 28.35 24.92
CA ASP A 301 -19.56 28.97 23.90
C ASP A 301 -19.33 28.06 22.66
N GLY A 302 -20.03 26.94 22.55
CA GLY A 302 -19.84 25.95 21.48
C GLY A 302 -20.15 24.52 21.93
N LEU A 303 -19.49 23.53 21.32
CA LEU A 303 -19.57 22.14 21.76
C LEU A 303 -18.76 21.95 23.05
N GLY A 304 -19.34 21.29 24.06
CA GLY A 304 -18.74 21.12 25.38
C GLY A 304 -18.89 19.72 25.95
N HIS A 305 -19.05 18.70 25.11
CA HIS A 305 -19.19 17.30 25.55
C HIS A 305 -18.48 16.28 24.66
N VAL A 306 -18.22 15.09 25.20
CA VAL A 306 -17.56 13.97 24.51
C VAL A 306 -17.91 12.62 25.14
N TRP A 307 -17.98 11.56 24.32
CA TRP A 307 -17.95 10.17 24.78
C TRP A 307 -16.65 9.47 24.36
N ILE A 308 -16.16 8.54 25.18
CA ILE A 308 -14.84 7.89 25.03
C ILE A 308 -14.96 6.39 25.32
N ASP A 309 -14.36 5.56 24.46
CA ASP A 309 -14.38 4.10 24.55
C ASP A 309 -13.08 3.44 23.98
N ASP A 310 -12.91 2.13 24.18
CA ASP A 310 -11.87 1.26 23.56
C ASP A 310 -10.42 1.76 23.71
N LEU A 311 -10.04 2.18 24.92
CA LEU A 311 -8.71 2.73 25.20
C LEU A 311 -7.63 1.65 25.35
N GLU A 312 -6.54 1.80 24.61
CA GLU A 312 -5.37 0.92 24.65
C GLU A 312 -4.06 1.70 24.37
N ILE A 313 -2.93 1.19 24.87
CA ILE A 313 -1.58 1.66 24.49
C ILE A 313 -0.73 0.48 24.01
N LEU A 314 -0.38 0.48 22.73
CA LEU A 314 0.45 -0.53 22.08
C LEU A 314 1.93 -0.17 22.17
N THR A 315 2.82 -1.14 22.38
CA THR A 315 4.27 -0.91 22.32
C THR A 315 4.86 -1.31 20.97
N ALA A 316 5.99 -0.70 20.60
CA ALA A 316 6.65 -0.87 19.31
C ALA A 316 7.11 -2.31 19.01
N SER A 317 7.63 -3.02 20.02
CA SER A 317 8.22 -4.36 19.86
C SER A 317 7.65 -5.40 20.82
N GLY A 318 6.75 -5.02 21.73
CA GLY A 318 6.16 -5.90 22.74
C GLY A 318 4.62 -5.92 22.71
N GLY A 319 4.02 -6.36 23.81
CA GLY A 319 2.56 -6.37 23.99
C GLY A 319 1.95 -5.01 24.33
N SER A 320 0.62 -4.94 24.46
CA SER A 320 -0.09 -3.77 24.97
C SER A 320 0.25 -3.51 26.43
N LEU A 321 0.31 -2.24 26.82
CA LEU A 321 0.44 -1.88 28.24
C LEU A 321 -0.84 -2.26 28.99
N ASN A 322 -0.67 -2.76 30.21
CA ASN A 322 -1.78 -3.30 31.01
C ASN A 322 -2.63 -2.17 31.63
N ILE A 323 -3.53 -1.60 30.82
CA ILE A 323 -4.58 -0.68 31.26
C ILE A 323 -5.82 -1.52 31.56
N ARG A 324 -6.23 -1.54 32.84
CA ARG A 324 -7.40 -2.32 33.25
C ARG A 324 -8.69 -1.61 32.83
N ASN A 325 -9.66 -2.39 32.37
CA ASN A 325 -10.99 -1.91 31.99
C ASN A 325 -10.94 -0.77 30.95
N GLY A 326 -10.10 -0.90 29.91
CA GLY A 326 -9.94 0.10 28.85
C GLY A 326 -11.16 0.27 27.93
N GLY A 327 -12.02 -0.76 27.85
CA GLY A 327 -13.34 -0.66 27.19
C GLY A 327 -14.47 -0.25 28.14
N PHE A 328 -14.17 0.09 29.40
CA PHE A 328 -15.11 0.65 30.38
C PHE A 328 -16.38 -0.18 30.69
N ASP A 329 -16.44 -1.45 30.29
CA ASP A 329 -17.61 -2.32 30.45
C ASP A 329 -17.77 -2.87 31.89
N GLU A 330 -16.69 -2.90 32.69
CA GLU A 330 -16.69 -3.49 34.04
C GLU A 330 -17.00 -2.47 35.16
N GLY A 331 -17.80 -2.83 36.16
CA GLY A 331 -18.02 -2.04 37.39
C GLY A 331 -19.43 -2.11 37.99
N GLU A 332 -19.65 -1.45 39.13
CA GLU A 332 -20.95 -1.31 39.82
C GLU A 332 -21.16 0.18 40.18
N GLY A 333 -22.17 0.82 39.59
CA GLY A 333 -22.44 2.26 39.77
C GLY A 333 -21.46 3.21 39.06
N GLY A 334 -20.35 2.70 38.53
CA GLY A 334 -19.36 3.44 37.74
C GLY A 334 -18.29 2.49 37.18
N PRO A 335 -17.44 2.96 36.24
CA PRO A 335 -16.41 2.14 35.60
C PRO A 335 -15.31 1.78 36.61
N ARG A 336 -15.07 0.48 36.81
CA ARG A 336 -14.00 -0.02 37.68
C ARG A 336 -12.65 0.52 37.19
N HIS A 337 -11.79 0.95 38.11
CA HIS A 337 -10.48 1.55 37.83
C HIS A 337 -10.47 2.98 37.25
N TRP A 338 -11.64 3.62 37.11
CA TRP A 338 -11.76 4.95 36.52
C TRP A 338 -12.64 5.85 37.39
N ASN A 339 -12.10 7.00 37.77
CA ASN A 339 -12.78 7.96 38.65
C ASN A 339 -13.07 9.28 37.91
N SER A 340 -14.31 9.75 38.00
CA SER A 340 -14.68 11.10 37.55
C SER A 340 -14.18 12.15 38.55
N LYS A 341 -13.63 13.26 38.06
CA LYS A 341 -13.14 14.37 38.88
C LYS A 341 -13.46 15.72 38.24
N ALA A 342 -14.15 16.58 38.98
CA ALA A 342 -14.27 18.00 38.66
C ALA A 342 -12.94 18.70 39.00
N LEU A 343 -12.19 19.12 37.99
CA LEU A 343 -10.98 19.93 38.19
C LEU A 343 -11.34 21.38 38.49
N LYS A 344 -12.40 21.89 37.86
CA LYS A 344 -13.03 23.20 38.11
C LYS A 344 -14.53 23.13 37.82
N GLY A 345 -15.30 24.03 38.44
CA GLY A 345 -16.73 24.17 38.21
C GLY A 345 -17.55 22.92 38.54
N GLU A 346 -18.68 22.76 37.86
CA GLU A 346 -19.66 21.67 38.02
C GLU A 346 -19.85 20.86 36.71
N PRO A 347 -18.79 20.20 36.19
CA PRO A 347 -18.90 19.34 35.01
C PRO A 347 -19.78 18.11 35.29
N ILE A 348 -20.41 17.62 34.23
CA ILE A 348 -21.33 16.47 34.26
C ILE A 348 -20.59 15.23 33.75
N PHE A 349 -20.71 14.12 34.50
CA PHE A 349 -20.15 12.82 34.13
C PHE A 349 -21.25 11.78 34.02
N ARG A 350 -21.13 10.86 33.06
CA ARG A 350 -22.00 9.68 32.96
C ARG A 350 -21.19 8.46 32.57
N TRP A 351 -21.58 7.30 33.09
CA TRP A 351 -21.18 6.00 32.57
C TRP A 351 -22.30 5.54 31.66
N GLU A 352 -22.11 5.74 30.36
CA GLU A 352 -23.18 5.69 29.37
C GLU A 352 -23.41 4.26 28.88
N ASP A 353 -24.65 3.78 28.96
CA ASP A 353 -25.08 2.45 28.51
C ASP A 353 -26.17 2.52 27.42
N THR A 354 -26.56 3.73 27.00
CA THR A 354 -27.55 3.94 25.94
C THR A 354 -26.92 3.89 24.56
N TYR A 355 -27.40 3.00 23.68
CA TYR A 355 -27.04 3.03 22.27
C TYR A 355 -27.60 4.29 21.57
N PRO A 356 -26.84 4.98 20.69
CA PRO A 356 -25.51 4.65 20.17
C PRO A 356 -24.34 5.25 20.99
N PHE A 357 -24.60 5.82 22.15
CA PHE A 357 -23.63 6.57 22.95
C PHE A 357 -22.76 5.70 23.87
N SER A 358 -23.05 4.42 23.99
CA SER A 358 -22.36 3.51 24.89
C SER A 358 -21.13 2.80 24.31
N GLY A 359 -20.62 3.26 23.16
CA GLY A 359 -19.43 2.65 22.55
C GLY A 359 -19.66 1.23 22.00
N GLY A 360 -18.63 0.57 21.47
CA GLY A 360 -18.63 -0.83 21.01
C GLY A 360 -19.75 -1.33 20.06
N GLY A 361 -20.47 -0.42 19.40
CA GLY A 361 -21.77 -0.74 18.76
C GLY A 361 -21.66 -1.31 17.36
N ALA A 362 -21.60 -2.64 17.23
CA ALA A 362 -21.99 -3.31 15.99
C ALA A 362 -23.45 -3.76 16.06
N GLN A 363 -24.36 -2.95 15.50
CA GLN A 363 -25.39 -3.56 14.64
C GLN A 363 -24.83 -3.94 13.26
N ASN A 364 -23.60 -3.52 12.90
CA ASN A 364 -22.83 -4.09 11.80
C ASN A 364 -21.33 -3.87 12.04
N VAL A 365 -20.56 -4.96 12.02
CA VAL A 365 -19.10 -4.99 12.13
C VAL A 365 -18.53 -4.55 10.79
N GLU A 366 -18.44 -3.24 10.55
CA GLU A 366 -17.75 -2.72 9.37
C GLU A 366 -16.65 -1.75 9.80
N THR A 367 -15.41 -2.16 9.53
CA THR A 367 -14.23 -1.30 9.67
C THR A 367 -14.40 -0.09 8.77
N ALA A 368 -14.58 1.08 9.38
CA ALA A 368 -14.73 2.37 8.71
C ALA A 368 -13.53 2.76 7.85
N ASN A 369 -12.36 2.14 8.09
CA ASN A 369 -11.13 2.40 7.37
C ASN A 369 -10.56 1.09 6.78
N PRO A 370 -10.41 0.98 5.45
CA PRO A 370 -9.80 -0.18 4.81
C PRO A 370 -8.31 -0.36 5.16
N SER A 371 -7.63 0.67 5.68
CA SER A 371 -6.27 0.60 6.19
C SER A 371 -6.17 0.33 7.70
N SER A 372 -7.28 0.31 8.44
CA SER A 372 -7.25 0.01 9.87
C SER A 372 -7.26 -1.50 10.05
N GLU A 373 -6.13 -2.08 10.45
CA GLU A 373 -6.01 -3.45 10.97
C GLU A 373 -6.64 -3.57 12.38
N VAL A 374 -7.77 -2.92 12.62
CA VAL A 374 -8.50 -2.99 13.88
C VAL A 374 -9.63 -3.98 13.68
N ALA A 375 -9.38 -5.23 14.03
CA ALA A 375 -10.46 -6.17 14.28
C ALA A 375 -11.17 -5.72 15.57
N VAL A 376 -12.44 -5.35 15.46
CA VAL A 376 -13.27 -5.13 16.65
C VAL A 376 -13.57 -6.50 17.23
N SER A 377 -13.18 -6.74 18.49
CA SER A 377 -13.56 -7.95 19.20
C SER A 377 -15.06 -7.93 19.41
N GLY A 378 -15.75 -8.86 18.75
CA GLY A 378 -17.19 -9.07 18.87
C GLY A 378 -17.55 -9.74 20.19
N GLU A 379 -17.24 -9.11 21.32
CA GLU A 379 -17.71 -9.58 22.61
C GLU A 379 -19.19 -9.23 22.79
N THR A 380 -20.00 -10.26 23.02
CA THR A 380 -21.40 -10.13 23.39
C THR A 380 -21.49 -9.80 24.88
N GLY A 381 -21.54 -8.51 25.21
CA GLY A 381 -21.66 -7.99 26.57
C GLY A 381 -22.42 -6.65 26.61
N VAL A 382 -22.75 -6.17 27.81
CA VAL A 382 -23.26 -4.79 27.98
C VAL A 382 -22.10 -3.84 27.68
N ARG A 383 -22.22 -3.08 26.59
CA ARG A 383 -21.24 -2.07 26.20
C ARG A 383 -21.49 -0.76 26.93
N ARG A 384 -20.42 -0.12 27.41
CA ARG A 384 -20.48 1.17 28.08
C ARG A 384 -19.33 2.08 27.68
N SER A 385 -19.54 3.38 27.80
CA SER A 385 -18.51 4.38 27.55
C SER A 385 -18.45 5.44 28.63
N LEU A 386 -17.39 6.23 28.61
CA LEU A 386 -17.25 7.41 29.48
C LEU A 386 -17.87 8.64 28.81
N TYR A 387 -18.60 9.45 29.56
CA TYR A 387 -19.10 10.76 29.12
C TYR A 387 -18.58 11.88 30.03
N ILE A 388 -18.22 13.01 29.41
CA ILE A 388 -17.88 14.27 30.10
C ILE A 388 -18.61 15.42 29.39
N CYS A 389 -19.19 16.34 30.15
CA CYS A 389 -19.73 17.61 29.65
C CYS A 389 -19.36 18.77 30.58
N ASN A 390 -18.99 19.91 30.00
CA ASN A 390 -18.75 21.17 30.67
C ASN A 390 -19.89 22.15 30.30
N PRO A 391 -20.93 22.31 31.14
CA PRO A 391 -22.04 23.21 30.84
C PRO A 391 -21.67 24.69 30.70
N GLY A 392 -20.68 25.15 31.46
CA GLY A 392 -20.26 26.56 31.52
C GLY A 392 -18.75 26.77 31.36
N PRO A 393 -18.32 28.03 31.18
CA PRO A 393 -16.94 28.39 30.82
C PRO A 393 -15.89 28.18 31.94
N ASP A 394 -16.34 27.88 33.16
CA ASP A 394 -15.47 27.57 34.31
C ASP A 394 -15.41 26.06 34.63
N ASP A 395 -16.20 25.24 33.94
CA ASP A 395 -16.27 23.79 34.17
C ASP A 395 -15.11 23.08 33.49
N GLU A 396 -14.45 22.16 34.19
CA GLU A 396 -13.34 21.36 33.65
C GLU A 396 -13.41 19.95 34.26
N GLY A 397 -13.93 18.99 33.47
CA GLY A 397 -14.10 17.61 33.88
C GLY A 397 -12.97 16.67 33.45
N ALA A 398 -12.68 15.65 34.25
CA ALA A 398 -11.73 14.59 33.91
C ALA A 398 -12.17 13.20 34.36
N TRP A 399 -11.84 12.17 33.57
CA TRP A 399 -11.78 10.77 34.01
C TRP A 399 -10.32 10.38 34.25
N ILE A 400 -10.03 9.85 35.43
CA ILE A 400 -8.66 9.53 35.89
C ILE A 400 -8.56 8.03 36.15
N TYR A 401 -7.55 7.39 35.56
CA TYR A 401 -7.21 6.01 35.86
C TYR A 401 -6.67 5.90 37.30
N ASP A 402 -7.24 5.02 38.11
CA ASP A 402 -6.94 4.91 39.54
C ASP A 402 -5.67 4.10 39.87
N GLY A 403 -5.05 3.50 38.86
CA GLY A 403 -3.84 2.70 38.96
C GLY A 403 -2.61 3.33 38.31
N GLU A 404 -1.49 2.63 38.46
CA GLU A 404 -0.27 2.86 37.70
C GLU A 404 -0.01 1.64 36.81
N PHE A 405 0.52 1.85 35.60
CA PHE A 405 0.97 0.75 34.74
C PHE A 405 2.47 0.85 34.47
N ALA A 406 3.12 -0.30 34.35
CA ALA A 406 4.55 -0.39 34.12
C ALA A 406 4.91 0.06 32.69
N VAL A 407 6.03 0.75 32.55
CA VAL A 407 6.57 1.19 31.25
C VAL A 407 8.06 0.92 31.17
N GLU A 408 8.56 0.72 29.96
CA GLU A 408 9.99 0.62 29.68
C GLU A 408 10.53 1.96 29.18
N ALA A 409 11.56 2.49 29.84
CA ALA A 409 12.20 3.74 29.47
C ALA A 409 12.68 3.72 28.01
N GLY A 410 12.30 4.73 27.23
CA GLY A 410 12.66 4.84 25.82
C GLY A 410 11.84 3.98 24.86
N ALA A 411 10.86 3.20 25.33
CA ALA A 411 9.96 2.46 24.46
C ALA A 411 9.11 3.39 23.59
N GLY A 412 8.93 3.03 22.32
CA GLY A 412 7.93 3.65 21.45
C GLY A 412 6.56 3.05 21.73
N CYS A 413 5.54 3.90 21.84
CA CYS A 413 4.16 3.50 22.11
C CYS A 413 3.18 4.19 21.17
N THR A 414 2.00 3.60 21.01
CA THR A 414 0.88 4.13 20.24
C THR A 414 -0.38 4.13 21.10
N LEU A 415 -0.99 5.29 21.28
CA LEU A 415 -2.27 5.45 21.95
C LEU A 415 -3.42 5.19 20.96
N THR A 416 -4.37 4.33 21.35
CA THR A 416 -5.60 4.05 20.61
C THR A 416 -6.82 4.23 21.50
N PHE A 417 -7.88 4.83 20.97
CA PHE A 417 -9.21 4.91 21.57
C PHE A 417 -10.24 5.36 20.54
N ALA A 418 -11.51 5.08 20.82
CA ALA A 418 -12.68 5.58 20.12
C ALA A 418 -13.30 6.77 20.88
N ALA A 419 -13.84 7.74 20.15
CA ALA A 419 -14.55 8.85 20.75
C ALA A 419 -15.68 9.36 19.84
N LYS A 420 -16.73 9.87 20.48
CA LYS A 420 -17.84 10.52 19.81
C LYS A 420 -17.85 12.02 20.08
N LEU A 421 -17.84 12.79 19.01
CA LEU A 421 -17.96 14.25 19.02
C LEU A 421 -19.02 14.68 18.00
N ASP A 422 -20.05 15.36 18.47
CA ASP A 422 -21.17 15.84 17.62
C ASP A 422 -20.83 17.15 16.87
N GLY A 423 -19.53 17.43 16.72
CA GLY A 423 -18.98 18.62 16.07
C GLY A 423 -17.47 18.70 16.30
N LYS A 424 -16.86 19.82 15.91
CA LYS A 424 -15.47 20.15 16.29
C LYS A 424 -15.46 20.94 17.59
N LEU A 425 -14.64 20.48 18.53
CA LEU A 425 -14.23 21.24 19.71
C LEU A 425 -13.26 22.37 19.31
N LYS A 426 -13.02 23.35 20.18
CA LYS A 426 -12.09 24.46 19.90
C LYS A 426 -10.62 24.00 19.92
N LYS A 427 -10.26 23.18 20.90
CA LYS A 427 -8.96 22.52 21.10
C LYS A 427 -9.11 21.00 21.01
N GLY A 428 -10.08 20.41 21.72
CA GLY A 428 -10.31 18.97 21.75
C GLY A 428 -10.21 18.33 23.15
N LEU A 429 -10.53 17.03 23.23
CA LEU A 429 -10.33 16.20 24.41
C LEU A 429 -8.82 16.03 24.65
N ARG A 430 -8.33 16.41 25.83
CA ARG A 430 -6.92 16.27 26.23
C ARG A 430 -6.70 14.90 26.87
N VAL A 431 -5.77 14.13 26.31
CA VAL A 431 -5.23 12.91 26.92
C VAL A 431 -3.87 13.22 27.52
N LEU A 432 -3.70 12.98 28.82
CA LEU A 432 -2.47 13.23 29.57
C LEU A 432 -1.93 11.92 30.13
N ILE A 433 -0.68 11.58 29.79
CA ILE A 433 0.09 10.48 30.38
C ILE A 433 1.26 11.06 31.16
N SER A 434 1.31 10.81 32.46
CA SER A 434 2.40 11.28 33.34
C SER A 434 3.31 10.10 33.70
N PHE A 435 4.62 10.28 33.54
CA PHE A 435 5.62 9.23 33.71
C PHE A 435 6.44 9.46 34.98
N SER A 436 6.66 8.41 35.76
CA SER A 436 7.40 8.46 37.02
C SER A 436 8.56 7.47 37.06
N ASP A 437 9.62 7.84 37.80
CA ASP A 437 10.73 6.95 38.13
C ASP A 437 10.36 5.93 39.23
N ASP A 438 11.33 5.10 39.61
CA ASP A 438 11.18 4.06 40.64
C ASP A 438 10.92 4.63 42.04
N GLN A 439 11.21 5.92 42.25
CA GLN A 439 10.94 6.68 43.47
C GLN A 439 9.60 7.42 43.42
N GLY A 440 8.83 7.29 42.33
CA GLY A 440 7.54 7.96 42.14
C GLY A 440 7.65 9.44 41.77
N ARG A 441 8.82 9.92 41.37
CA ARG A 441 9.02 11.30 40.92
C ARG A 441 8.68 11.43 39.44
N LEU A 442 7.94 12.48 39.10
CA LEU A 442 7.61 12.80 37.71
C LEU A 442 8.89 13.05 36.89
N VAL A 443 9.07 12.30 35.80
CA VAL A 443 10.20 12.42 34.88
C VAL A 443 9.80 12.96 33.51
N GLY A 444 8.51 12.97 33.18
CA GLY A 444 8.00 13.58 31.95
C GLY A 444 6.50 13.37 31.76
N GLU A 445 5.95 13.99 30.72
CA GLU A 445 4.54 13.91 30.36
C GLU A 445 4.37 13.81 28.84
N PHE A 446 3.29 13.15 28.41
CA PHE A 446 2.82 13.16 27.03
C PHE A 446 1.40 13.72 26.98
N GLU A 447 1.17 14.66 26.07
CA GLU A 447 -0.12 15.30 25.87
C GLU A 447 -0.60 15.18 24.43
N TYR A 448 -1.87 14.84 24.25
CA TYR A 448 -2.53 14.77 22.96
C TYR A 448 -3.93 15.38 23.01
N PHE A 449 -4.34 16.09 21.96
CA PHE A 449 -5.68 16.65 21.83
C PHE A 449 -6.43 15.95 20.69
N PHE A 450 -7.50 15.23 21.04
CA PHE A 450 -8.38 14.60 20.08
C PHE A 450 -9.54 15.52 19.70
N ASN A 451 -9.69 15.78 18.40
CA ASN A 451 -10.72 16.66 17.89
C ASN A 451 -11.17 16.23 16.49
N ARG A 452 -11.70 15.01 16.37
CA ARG A 452 -12.24 14.47 15.11
C ARG A 452 -13.76 14.39 15.20
N LYS A 453 -14.45 15.13 14.33
CA LYS A 453 -15.91 15.16 14.28
C LYS A 453 -16.44 13.77 13.88
N SER A 454 -17.38 13.22 14.64
CA SER A 454 -18.01 11.94 14.32
C SER A 454 -18.93 12.10 13.11
N SER A 455 -18.74 11.31 12.08
CA SER A 455 -19.58 11.34 10.87
C SER A 455 -19.63 9.96 10.23
N VAL A 456 -20.56 9.73 9.30
CA VAL A 456 -20.58 8.50 8.49
C VAL A 456 -19.51 8.61 7.39
N PRO A 457 -18.44 7.82 7.42
CA PRO A 457 -17.46 7.84 6.34
C PRO A 457 -18.05 7.16 5.09
N GLY A 458 -17.80 7.74 3.92
CA GLY A 458 -18.24 7.19 2.63
C GLY A 458 -17.70 5.78 2.39
N GLY A 459 -16.50 5.47 2.91
CA GLY A 459 -15.88 4.16 2.80
C GLY A 459 -16.76 2.97 3.25
N ARG A 460 -17.70 3.19 4.17
CA ARG A 460 -18.68 2.18 4.62
C ARG A 460 -19.62 1.73 3.50
N PHE A 461 -19.94 2.59 2.55
CA PHE A 461 -20.91 2.28 1.50
C PHE A 461 -20.29 1.63 0.26
N LEU A 462 -18.96 1.59 0.14
CA LEU A 462 -18.27 1.09 -1.06
C LEU A 462 -18.60 -0.36 -1.39
N LEU A 463 -18.49 -1.26 -0.40
CA LEU A 463 -18.72 -2.69 -0.62
C LEU A 463 -20.22 -3.00 -0.85
N PRO A 464 -21.17 -2.48 -0.04
CA PRO A 464 -22.60 -2.65 -0.30
C PRO A 464 -23.06 -2.04 -1.65
N MET A 465 -22.52 -0.89 -2.06
CA MET A 465 -22.82 -0.27 -3.36
C MET A 465 -22.44 -1.20 -4.51
N GLN A 466 -21.26 -1.81 -4.47
CA GLN A 466 -20.86 -2.80 -5.47
C GLN A 466 -21.81 -4.00 -5.48
N ALA A 467 -22.20 -4.48 -4.29
CA ALA A 467 -23.14 -5.58 -4.16
C ALA A 467 -24.52 -5.25 -4.74
N ASP A 468 -25.04 -4.05 -4.49
CA ASP A 468 -26.29 -3.54 -5.04
C ASP A 468 -26.23 -3.43 -6.57
N ALA A 469 -25.12 -2.91 -7.11
CA ALA A 469 -24.93 -2.82 -8.56
C ALA A 469 -24.90 -4.20 -9.24
N ILE A 470 -24.19 -5.17 -8.64
CA ILE A 470 -24.16 -6.56 -9.12
C ILE A 470 -25.55 -7.21 -9.01
N ARG A 471 -26.26 -6.96 -7.90
CA ARG A 471 -27.61 -7.49 -7.68
C ARG A 471 -28.58 -6.97 -8.73
N PHE A 472 -28.57 -5.67 -9.02
CA PHE A 472 -29.33 -5.10 -10.11
C PHE A 472 -28.98 -5.75 -11.46
N ALA A 473 -27.70 -5.88 -11.78
CA ALA A 473 -27.27 -6.45 -13.05
C ALA A 473 -27.74 -7.91 -13.25
N VAL A 474 -27.89 -8.67 -12.15
CA VAL A 474 -28.39 -10.06 -12.19
C VAL A 474 -29.92 -10.14 -12.18
N THR A 475 -30.62 -9.35 -11.37
CA THR A 475 -32.08 -9.49 -11.18
C THR A 475 -32.94 -8.50 -11.95
N GLY A 476 -32.39 -7.36 -12.37
CA GLY A 476 -33.12 -6.25 -12.98
C GLY A 476 -33.96 -5.43 -11.99
N GLU A 477 -33.89 -5.70 -10.68
CA GLU A 477 -34.68 -4.99 -9.67
C GLU A 477 -34.15 -3.56 -9.46
N ARG A 478 -34.88 -2.57 -9.99
CA ARG A 478 -34.48 -1.14 -10.00
C ARG A 478 -34.11 -0.57 -8.62
N LYS A 479 -34.68 -1.09 -7.52
CA LYS A 479 -34.36 -0.63 -6.15
C LYS A 479 -32.85 -0.70 -5.85
N TYR A 480 -32.15 -1.71 -6.34
CA TYR A 480 -30.71 -1.85 -6.09
C TYR A 480 -29.89 -0.85 -6.90
N ALA A 481 -30.33 -0.50 -8.13
CA ALA A 481 -29.73 0.60 -8.88
C ALA A 481 -29.90 1.95 -8.17
N TRP A 482 -31.07 2.19 -7.56
CA TRP A 482 -31.31 3.39 -6.73
C TRP A 482 -30.36 3.46 -5.53
N LYS A 483 -30.19 2.35 -4.80
CA LYS A 483 -29.23 2.28 -3.69
C LYS A 483 -27.81 2.58 -4.15
N ALA A 484 -27.36 1.94 -5.22
CA ALA A 484 -26.03 2.16 -5.78
C ALA A 484 -25.81 3.63 -6.16
N LYS A 485 -26.79 4.30 -6.82
CA LYS A 485 -26.73 5.74 -7.12
C LYS A 485 -26.50 6.59 -5.87
N LEU A 486 -27.35 6.42 -4.85
CA LEU A 486 -27.30 7.25 -3.64
C LEU A 486 -25.97 7.08 -2.90
N ALA A 487 -25.47 5.84 -2.83
CA ALA A 487 -24.15 5.56 -2.29
C ALA A 487 -23.03 6.24 -3.12
N MET A 488 -23.08 6.19 -4.46
CA MET A 488 -22.08 6.84 -5.33
C MET A 488 -21.97 8.35 -5.05
N LEU A 489 -23.11 9.05 -4.98
CA LEU A 489 -23.15 10.49 -4.70
C LEU A 489 -22.52 10.79 -3.35
N TYR A 490 -22.93 10.06 -2.30
CA TYR A 490 -22.42 10.29 -0.95
C TYR A 490 -20.92 9.99 -0.81
N ILE A 491 -20.45 8.89 -1.40
CA ILE A 491 -19.04 8.50 -1.34
C ILE A 491 -18.16 9.56 -2.01
N PHE A 492 -18.54 10.03 -3.20
CA PHE A 492 -17.78 11.09 -3.86
C PHE A 492 -17.81 12.40 -3.08
N HIS A 493 -18.97 12.78 -2.54
CA HIS A 493 -19.09 13.95 -1.68
C HIS A 493 -18.14 13.89 -0.47
N ASP A 494 -18.11 12.76 0.25
CA ASP A 494 -17.22 12.57 1.40
C ASP A 494 -15.74 12.57 0.99
N PHE A 495 -15.39 11.83 -0.07
CA PHE A 495 -14.00 11.73 -0.51
C PHE A 495 -13.45 13.08 -1.00
N CYS A 496 -14.23 13.86 -1.73
CA CYS A 496 -13.82 15.17 -2.25
C CYS A 496 -13.42 16.15 -1.14
N GLN A 497 -14.02 16.07 0.06
CA GLN A 497 -13.60 16.87 1.21
C GLN A 497 -12.17 16.50 1.68
N GLY A 498 -11.86 15.20 1.71
CA GLY A 498 -10.50 14.73 2.03
C GLY A 498 -9.49 15.09 0.93
N ALA A 499 -9.89 14.99 -0.34
CA ALA A 499 -9.07 15.40 -1.48
C ALA A 499 -8.77 16.92 -1.44
N GLU A 500 -9.75 17.75 -1.09
CA GLU A 500 -9.54 19.19 -0.88
C GLU A 500 -8.47 19.44 0.18
N HIS A 501 -8.59 18.78 1.33
CA HIS A 501 -7.61 18.93 2.41
C HIS A 501 -6.20 18.61 1.93
N TRP A 502 -6.00 17.50 1.21
CA TRP A 502 -4.71 17.15 0.61
C TRP A 502 -4.20 18.22 -0.37
N LEU A 503 -5.05 18.71 -1.27
CA LEU A 503 -4.66 19.70 -2.28
C LEU A 503 -4.33 21.06 -1.66
N VAL A 504 -4.92 21.41 -0.50
CA VAL A 504 -4.69 22.68 0.21
C VAL A 504 -3.51 22.60 1.17
N THR A 505 -3.38 21.52 1.93
CA THR A 505 -2.42 21.44 3.06
C THR A 505 -1.25 20.51 2.81
N ASN A 506 -1.35 19.58 1.85
CA ASN A 506 -0.45 18.45 1.67
C ASN A 506 -0.30 17.59 2.95
N LEU A 507 -1.37 17.54 3.75
CA LEU A 507 -1.46 16.69 4.93
C LEU A 507 -2.61 15.70 4.76
N ARG A 508 -2.53 14.61 5.53
CA ARG A 508 -3.64 13.68 5.68
C ARG A 508 -4.76 14.36 6.49
N PRO A 509 -6.02 14.35 6.01
CA PRO A 509 -7.14 14.87 6.80
C PRO A 509 -7.24 14.11 8.11
N GLU A 510 -7.07 14.83 9.23
CA GLU A 510 -7.02 14.28 10.59
C GLU A 510 -5.96 13.18 10.79
N GLY A 511 -4.99 13.04 9.88
CA GLY A 511 -4.01 11.96 9.88
C GLY A 511 -4.50 10.63 9.31
N SER A 512 -5.71 10.58 8.73
CA SER A 512 -6.28 9.41 8.07
C SER A 512 -5.78 9.26 6.63
N ASP A 513 -5.37 8.04 6.25
CA ASP A 513 -4.93 7.71 4.89
C ASP A 513 -6.09 7.32 3.95
N ALA A 514 -7.33 7.19 4.47
CA ALA A 514 -8.50 6.76 3.70
C ALA A 514 -8.86 7.68 2.52
N TYR A 515 -8.31 8.90 2.50
CA TYR A 515 -8.53 9.93 1.48
C TYR A 515 -7.29 10.17 0.60
N GLY A 516 -6.29 9.28 0.67
CA GLY A 516 -5.05 9.37 -0.12
C GLY A 516 -5.28 9.08 -1.61
N ALA A 517 -4.27 9.38 -2.44
CA ALA A 517 -4.38 9.25 -3.89
C ALA A 517 -4.54 7.79 -4.36
N VAL A 518 -3.88 6.85 -3.68
CA VAL A 518 -4.05 5.40 -3.88
C VAL A 518 -5.52 5.03 -3.67
N GLN A 519 -6.09 5.39 -2.53
CA GLN A 519 -7.49 5.11 -2.20
C GLN A 519 -8.43 5.78 -3.19
N GLY A 520 -8.15 7.02 -3.60
CA GLY A 520 -8.95 7.73 -4.60
C GLY A 520 -9.02 6.99 -5.95
N GLY A 521 -7.88 6.47 -6.43
CA GLY A 521 -7.82 5.64 -7.64
C GLY A 521 -8.61 4.34 -7.53
N ARG A 522 -8.60 3.70 -6.37
CA ARG A 522 -9.36 2.47 -6.11
C ARG A 522 -10.85 2.71 -5.97
N VAL A 523 -11.23 3.76 -5.25
CA VAL A 523 -12.63 4.20 -5.09
C VAL A 523 -13.24 4.51 -6.45
N ILE A 524 -12.58 5.33 -7.27
CA ILE A 524 -13.14 5.68 -8.59
C ILE A 524 -13.20 4.46 -9.52
N SER A 525 -12.32 3.47 -9.37
CA SER A 525 -12.39 2.20 -10.11
C SER A 525 -13.64 1.39 -9.78
N VAL A 526 -13.96 1.19 -8.48
CA VAL A 526 -15.17 0.45 -8.08
C VAL A 526 -16.45 1.21 -8.44
N MET A 527 -16.39 2.55 -8.43
CA MET A 527 -17.47 3.42 -8.89
C MET A 527 -17.77 3.23 -10.36
N ALA A 528 -16.73 3.25 -11.20
CA ALA A 528 -16.87 3.09 -12.64
C ALA A 528 -17.47 1.73 -13.01
N VAL A 529 -16.99 0.64 -12.39
CA VAL A 529 -17.55 -0.70 -12.60
C VAL A 529 -19.02 -0.73 -12.20
N SER A 530 -19.34 -0.24 -11.00
CA SER A 530 -20.71 -0.24 -10.48
C SER A 530 -21.65 0.62 -11.31
N TYR A 531 -21.20 1.78 -11.79
CA TYR A 531 -21.98 2.67 -12.66
C TYR A 531 -22.37 1.96 -13.97
N THR A 532 -21.40 1.29 -14.63
CA THR A 532 -21.72 0.57 -15.88
C THR A 532 -22.67 -0.60 -15.71
N LEU A 533 -22.77 -1.17 -14.51
CA LEU A 533 -23.75 -2.22 -14.20
C LEU A 533 -25.17 -1.67 -14.01
N ILE A 534 -25.31 -0.41 -13.55
CA ILE A 534 -26.62 0.20 -13.25
C ILE A 534 -27.11 1.20 -14.29
N ARG A 535 -26.28 1.63 -15.25
CA ARG A 535 -26.60 2.72 -16.19
C ARG A 535 -27.89 2.50 -16.98
N SER A 536 -28.23 1.27 -17.33
CA SER A 536 -29.46 0.92 -18.04
C SER A 536 -30.73 1.09 -17.20
N ALA A 537 -30.61 1.23 -15.87
CA ALA A 537 -31.73 1.49 -14.96
C ALA A 537 -32.28 2.92 -15.07
N ASP A 538 -31.51 3.83 -15.67
CA ASP A 538 -31.82 5.25 -15.84
C ASP A 538 -32.35 5.89 -14.54
N VAL A 539 -31.51 5.83 -13.49
CA VAL A 539 -31.87 6.28 -12.13
C VAL A 539 -31.33 7.68 -11.79
N PHE A 540 -30.47 8.25 -12.62
CA PHE A 540 -29.94 9.61 -12.45
C PHE A 540 -30.83 10.61 -13.19
N GLY A 541 -31.44 11.54 -12.46
CA GLY A 541 -32.05 12.72 -13.06
C GLY A 541 -30.99 13.66 -13.69
N PRO A 542 -31.40 14.62 -14.55
CA PRO A 542 -30.45 15.55 -15.17
C PRO A 542 -29.62 16.36 -14.18
N GLU A 543 -30.24 16.84 -13.09
CA GLU A 543 -29.56 17.61 -12.03
C GLU A 543 -28.59 16.73 -11.23
N GLU A 544 -29.03 15.54 -10.80
CA GLU A 544 -28.17 14.56 -10.11
C GLU A 544 -26.99 14.12 -10.98
N LYS A 545 -27.19 13.98 -12.30
CA LYS A 545 -26.12 13.63 -13.24
C LYS A 545 -25.11 14.77 -13.37
N ALA A 546 -25.56 16.02 -13.37
CA ALA A 546 -24.67 17.18 -13.37
C ALA A 546 -23.83 17.23 -12.08
N GLU A 547 -24.45 17.08 -10.91
CA GLU A 547 -23.74 17.03 -9.62
C GLU A 547 -22.74 15.86 -9.56
N PHE A 548 -23.14 14.68 -10.03
CA PHE A 548 -22.24 13.53 -10.18
C PHE A 548 -21.03 13.86 -11.08
N TYR A 549 -21.22 14.58 -12.18
CA TYR A 549 -20.11 14.94 -13.09
C TYR A 549 -19.18 15.97 -12.48
N GLU A 550 -19.69 16.94 -11.73
CA GLU A 550 -18.85 17.91 -11.02
C GLU A 550 -18.00 17.23 -9.93
N LEU A 551 -18.59 16.29 -9.18
CA LEU A 551 -17.87 15.45 -8.22
C LEU A 551 -16.77 14.61 -8.89
N VAL A 552 -17.09 13.95 -10.01
CA VAL A 552 -16.10 13.18 -10.79
C VAL A 552 -15.00 14.09 -11.33
N GLU A 553 -15.32 15.27 -11.85
CA GLU A 553 -14.32 16.23 -12.34
C GLU A 553 -13.36 16.67 -11.24
N TYR A 554 -13.87 16.94 -10.03
CA TYR A 554 -13.05 17.30 -8.87
C TYR A 554 -12.09 16.15 -8.51
N MET A 555 -12.60 14.92 -8.45
CA MET A 555 -11.78 13.71 -8.23
C MET A 555 -10.73 13.50 -9.31
N LEU A 556 -11.08 13.68 -10.58
CA LEU A 556 -10.12 13.54 -11.68
C LEU A 556 -8.97 14.54 -11.58
N ARG A 557 -9.22 15.76 -11.10
CA ARG A 557 -8.16 16.77 -10.86
C ARG A 557 -7.30 16.49 -9.63
N TYR A 558 -7.78 15.66 -8.71
CA TYR A 558 -6.99 15.12 -7.62
C TYR A 558 -6.07 13.99 -8.12
N LEU A 559 -6.59 13.14 -9.02
CA LEU A 559 -5.90 11.93 -9.50
C LEU A 559 -5.02 12.15 -10.75
N LEU A 560 -5.34 13.12 -11.61
CA LEU A 560 -4.65 13.37 -12.88
C LEU A 560 -4.87 14.83 -13.33
N ASP A 561 -4.43 15.17 -14.55
CA ASP A 561 -4.76 16.44 -15.21
C ASP A 561 -4.84 16.29 -16.75
N LEU A 562 -5.17 17.40 -17.42
CA LEU A 562 -5.43 17.46 -18.86
C LEU A 562 -4.21 17.68 -19.76
N ARG A 563 -2.98 17.80 -19.24
CA ARG A 563 -1.77 17.94 -20.09
C ARG A 563 -1.60 16.66 -20.90
N ASP A 564 -1.40 16.74 -22.21
CA ASP A 564 -1.46 15.56 -23.08
C ASP A 564 -0.18 14.69 -22.97
N ARG A 565 -0.25 13.60 -22.20
CA ARG A 565 0.89 12.67 -22.01
C ARG A 565 1.19 11.84 -23.23
N THR A 566 0.28 11.76 -24.19
CA THR A 566 0.53 11.02 -25.43
C THR A 566 1.47 11.76 -26.38
N GLU A 567 1.73 13.04 -26.11
CA GLU A 567 2.75 13.86 -26.78
C GLU A 567 4.17 13.61 -26.23
N TRP A 568 4.33 12.88 -25.13
CA TRP A 568 5.63 12.61 -24.51
C TRP A 568 6.20 11.24 -24.88
N SER A 569 7.50 11.04 -24.66
CA SER A 569 8.10 9.70 -24.69
C SER A 569 7.58 8.84 -23.53
N PRO A 570 7.61 7.50 -23.64
CA PRO A 570 7.23 6.63 -22.52
C PRO A 570 7.98 6.95 -21.22
N TYR A 571 9.28 7.24 -21.31
CA TYR A 571 10.08 7.63 -20.16
C TYR A 571 9.55 8.90 -19.48
N GLU A 572 9.28 9.95 -20.24
CA GLU A 572 8.73 11.21 -19.72
C GLU A 572 7.34 11.03 -19.12
N ALA A 573 6.48 10.20 -19.72
CA ALA A 573 5.13 9.94 -19.24
C ALA A 573 5.11 9.28 -17.86
N GLN A 574 5.98 8.30 -17.62
CA GLN A 574 6.01 7.59 -16.34
C GLN A 574 7.01 8.17 -15.33
N LYS A 575 7.86 9.14 -15.71
CA LYS A 575 8.92 9.64 -14.83
C LYS A 575 8.36 10.07 -13.46
N GLY A 576 8.92 9.51 -12.39
CA GLY A 576 8.50 9.80 -11.02
C GLY A 576 7.20 9.08 -10.59
N CYS A 577 6.67 8.17 -11.40
CA CYS A 577 5.51 7.36 -11.02
C CYS A 577 5.92 6.19 -10.13
N SER A 578 5.11 5.96 -9.10
CA SER A 578 5.12 4.79 -8.22
C SER A 578 3.80 4.01 -8.36
N ASN A 579 3.57 3.02 -7.49
CA ASN A 579 2.28 2.37 -7.33
C ASN A 579 1.11 3.37 -7.09
N TRP A 580 1.34 4.55 -6.49
CA TRP A 580 0.30 5.57 -6.30
C TRP A 580 -0.28 6.00 -7.64
N GLN A 581 0.60 6.35 -8.58
CA GLN A 581 0.22 6.81 -9.91
C GLN A 581 -0.41 5.67 -10.74
N THR A 582 -0.04 4.41 -10.47
CA THR A 582 -0.72 3.25 -11.05
C THR A 582 -2.19 3.19 -10.62
N ASP A 583 -2.48 3.20 -9.32
CA ASP A 583 -3.86 3.19 -8.81
C ASP A 583 -4.66 4.42 -9.30
N MET A 584 -4.05 5.62 -9.27
CA MET A 584 -4.67 6.87 -9.77
C MET A 584 -5.07 6.76 -11.25
N CYS A 585 -4.15 6.32 -12.11
CA CYS A 585 -4.39 6.23 -13.55
C CYS A 585 -5.37 5.11 -13.91
N VAL A 586 -5.31 3.95 -13.23
CA VAL A 586 -6.30 2.87 -13.43
C VAL A 586 -7.70 3.40 -13.15
N GLY A 587 -7.88 4.10 -12.03
CA GLY A 587 -9.14 4.73 -11.67
C GLY A 587 -9.65 5.74 -12.70
N THR A 588 -8.79 6.68 -13.12
CA THR A 588 -9.14 7.65 -14.17
C THR A 588 -9.55 6.95 -15.48
N GLY A 589 -8.78 5.96 -15.93
CA GLY A 589 -9.10 5.26 -17.18
C GLY A 589 -10.40 4.46 -17.09
N PHE A 590 -10.68 3.80 -15.97
CA PHE A 590 -11.95 3.09 -15.73
C PHE A 590 -13.14 4.03 -15.84
N MET A 591 -13.10 5.17 -15.14
CA MET A 591 -14.20 6.12 -15.15
C MET A 591 -14.45 6.71 -16.53
N MET A 592 -13.38 7.01 -17.27
CA MET A 592 -13.51 7.59 -18.62
C MET A 592 -13.95 6.59 -19.68
N MET A 593 -13.75 5.30 -19.45
CA MET A 593 -14.40 4.24 -20.23
C MET A 593 -15.89 4.09 -19.87
N ALA A 594 -16.28 4.41 -18.64
CA ALA A 594 -17.65 4.25 -18.12
C ALA A 594 -18.63 5.38 -18.51
N LEU A 595 -18.14 6.62 -18.68
CA LEU A 595 -18.97 7.81 -18.89
C LEU A 595 -18.90 8.32 -20.33
N PRO A 596 -19.84 7.93 -21.22
CA PRO A 596 -19.71 8.18 -22.64
C PRO A 596 -19.83 9.66 -23.04
N ASP A 597 -20.54 10.46 -22.25
CA ASP A 597 -20.81 11.88 -22.49
C ASP A 597 -20.03 12.81 -21.56
N PHE A 598 -18.99 12.31 -20.88
CA PHE A 598 -18.18 13.14 -19.98
C PHE A 598 -17.24 14.09 -20.76
N PRO A 599 -17.12 15.37 -20.37
CA PRO A 599 -16.24 16.33 -21.04
C PRO A 599 -14.78 15.87 -21.11
N ASN A 600 -14.16 16.01 -22.28
CA ASN A 600 -12.76 15.68 -22.52
C ASN A 600 -12.35 14.23 -22.19
N ARG A 601 -13.31 13.29 -22.09
CA ARG A 601 -13.08 11.89 -21.65
C ARG A 601 -11.88 11.21 -22.33
N HIS A 602 -11.70 11.40 -23.64
CA HIS A 602 -10.61 10.76 -24.38
C HIS A 602 -9.23 11.29 -23.95
N THR A 603 -9.13 12.56 -23.55
CA THR A 603 -7.87 13.13 -23.03
C THR A 603 -7.48 12.45 -21.74
N TRP A 604 -8.42 12.39 -20.79
CA TRP A 604 -8.22 11.74 -19.50
C TRP A 604 -7.87 10.26 -19.66
N LEU A 605 -8.62 9.53 -20.50
CA LEU A 605 -8.39 8.12 -20.79
C LEU A 605 -7.01 7.87 -21.40
N ASN A 606 -6.65 8.61 -22.44
CA ASN A 606 -5.38 8.44 -23.14
C ASN A 606 -4.19 8.84 -22.26
N ASN A 607 -4.34 9.87 -21.41
CA ASN A 607 -3.32 10.25 -20.44
C ASN A 607 -3.05 9.12 -19.44
N ALA A 608 -4.10 8.55 -18.87
CA ALA A 608 -4.00 7.41 -17.95
C ALA A 608 -3.36 6.20 -18.64
N GLY A 609 -3.83 5.84 -19.84
CA GLY A 609 -3.31 4.72 -20.60
C GLY A 609 -1.83 4.87 -20.96
N ALA A 610 -1.39 6.07 -21.35
CA ALA A 610 0.02 6.35 -21.67
C ALA A 610 0.95 6.13 -20.47
N ILE A 611 0.55 6.59 -19.28
CA ILE A 611 1.33 6.41 -18.05
C ILE A 611 1.39 4.93 -17.67
N LEU A 612 0.24 4.25 -17.63
CA LEU A 612 0.15 2.84 -17.22
C LEU A 612 0.96 1.93 -18.15
N ARG A 613 0.84 2.13 -19.47
CA ARG A 613 1.60 1.36 -20.45
C ARG A 613 3.10 1.60 -20.30
N ALA A 614 3.52 2.85 -20.13
CA ALA A 614 4.92 3.17 -19.92
C ALA A 614 5.47 2.57 -18.61
N GLN A 615 4.68 2.50 -17.53
CA GLN A 615 5.08 1.80 -16.31
C GLN A 615 5.26 0.29 -16.55
N LEU A 616 4.36 -0.36 -17.29
CA LEU A 616 4.50 -1.78 -17.63
C LEU A 616 5.77 -2.05 -18.46
N GLU A 617 6.08 -1.17 -19.40
CA GLU A 617 7.22 -1.33 -20.31
C GLU A 617 8.57 -0.98 -19.66
N LEU A 618 8.60 -0.06 -18.69
CA LEU A 618 9.84 0.48 -18.13
C LEU A 618 10.13 0.09 -16.68
N ASN A 619 9.10 -0.23 -15.88
CA ASN A 619 9.27 -0.47 -14.44
C ASN A 619 9.19 -1.95 -14.06
N VAL A 620 8.47 -2.78 -14.83
CA VAL A 620 8.46 -4.24 -14.61
C VAL A 620 9.88 -4.76 -14.84
N ASN A 621 10.42 -5.47 -13.86
CA ASN A 621 11.79 -5.98 -13.96
C ASN A 621 11.88 -7.05 -15.05
N PRO A 622 13.08 -7.26 -15.65
CA PRO A 622 13.28 -8.30 -16.66
C PRO A 622 12.89 -9.71 -16.22
N ASP A 623 12.99 -10.01 -14.91
CA ASP A 623 12.61 -11.29 -14.30
C ASP A 623 11.09 -11.42 -14.01
N GLY A 624 10.29 -10.43 -14.40
CA GLY A 624 8.84 -10.39 -14.18
C GLY A 624 8.44 -9.86 -12.80
N SER A 625 9.38 -9.64 -11.88
CA SER A 625 9.06 -9.05 -10.58
C SER A 625 8.68 -7.56 -10.71
N TRP A 626 7.94 -7.06 -9.72
CA TRP A 626 7.71 -5.62 -9.58
C TRP A 626 8.85 -5.04 -8.71
N PRO A 627 9.34 -3.80 -8.93
CA PRO A 627 10.46 -3.22 -8.19
C PRO A 627 10.16 -2.88 -6.71
N GLU A 628 9.01 -3.33 -6.18
CA GLU A 628 8.65 -3.23 -4.78
C GLU A 628 8.55 -4.64 -4.13
N SER A 629 8.34 -4.70 -2.81
CA SER A 629 8.20 -5.99 -2.10
C SER A 629 7.09 -6.87 -2.67
N ILE A 630 7.12 -8.17 -2.35
CA ILE A 630 6.21 -9.16 -2.95
C ILE A 630 4.73 -8.83 -2.73
N ARG A 631 4.35 -8.27 -1.57
CA ARG A 631 2.99 -7.77 -1.33
C ARG A 631 2.55 -6.77 -2.39
N TYR A 632 3.44 -5.82 -2.73
CA TYR A 632 3.16 -4.78 -3.70
C TYR A 632 3.27 -5.27 -5.14
N HIS A 633 4.00 -6.35 -5.41
CA HIS A 633 3.88 -7.08 -6.66
C HIS A 633 2.44 -7.58 -6.89
N HIS A 634 1.83 -8.28 -5.91
CA HIS A 634 0.43 -8.71 -6.02
C HIS A 634 -0.53 -7.52 -6.18
N ALA A 635 -0.31 -6.43 -5.43
CA ALA A 635 -1.15 -5.23 -5.51
C ALA A 635 -1.08 -4.56 -6.89
N ALA A 636 0.12 -4.39 -7.47
CA ALA A 636 0.29 -3.81 -8.79
C ALA A 636 -0.23 -4.73 -9.91
N LEU A 637 0.09 -6.03 -9.84
CA LEU A 637 -0.34 -7.03 -10.82
C LEU A 637 -1.86 -7.08 -10.95
N GLU A 638 -2.57 -7.13 -9.82
CA GLU A 638 -4.03 -7.16 -9.81
C GLU A 638 -4.63 -5.92 -10.49
N ARG A 639 -4.05 -4.73 -10.26
CA ARG A 639 -4.53 -3.47 -10.87
C ARG A 639 -4.27 -3.42 -12.37
N PHE A 640 -3.08 -3.83 -12.82
CA PHE A 640 -2.78 -3.91 -14.25
C PHE A 640 -3.62 -4.97 -14.95
N ALA A 641 -3.82 -6.15 -14.34
CA ALA A 641 -4.62 -7.23 -14.90
C ALA A 641 -6.10 -6.82 -15.05
N GLY A 642 -6.68 -6.20 -14.03
CA GLY A 642 -8.04 -5.64 -14.10
C GLY A 642 -8.17 -4.60 -15.21
N TYR A 643 -7.19 -3.69 -15.33
CA TYR A 643 -7.18 -2.69 -16.40
C TYR A 643 -7.01 -3.30 -17.79
N ALA A 644 -6.07 -4.22 -17.98
CA ALA A 644 -5.88 -4.93 -19.24
C ALA A 644 -7.15 -5.66 -19.70
N LYS A 645 -7.86 -6.31 -18.77
CA LYS A 645 -9.12 -7.01 -19.05
C LYS A 645 -10.23 -6.05 -19.49
N VAL A 646 -10.41 -4.94 -18.77
CA VAL A 646 -11.36 -3.88 -19.16
C VAL A 646 -10.97 -3.25 -20.49
N LEU A 647 -9.69 -2.95 -20.70
CA LEU A 647 -9.18 -2.35 -21.92
C LEU A 647 -9.40 -3.26 -23.14
N LYS A 648 -9.13 -4.56 -23.02
CA LYS A 648 -9.43 -5.55 -24.07
C LYS A 648 -10.91 -5.58 -24.40
N ASN A 649 -11.78 -5.60 -23.39
CA ASN A 649 -13.24 -5.60 -23.61
C ASN A 649 -13.73 -4.29 -24.25
N VAL A 650 -13.30 -3.14 -23.74
CA VAL A 650 -13.84 -1.82 -24.16
C VAL A 650 -13.21 -1.31 -25.45
N THR A 651 -11.93 -1.58 -25.68
CA THR A 651 -11.15 -0.98 -26.78
C THR A 651 -10.60 -2.01 -27.77
N GLY A 652 -10.61 -3.29 -27.44
CA GLY A 652 -9.97 -4.34 -28.23
C GLY A 652 -8.45 -4.46 -28.07
N GLU A 653 -7.81 -3.57 -27.29
CA GLU A 653 -6.36 -3.67 -27.03
C GLU A 653 -6.06 -4.77 -26.02
N ASP A 654 -5.21 -5.74 -26.40
CA ASP A 654 -4.83 -6.83 -25.51
C ASP A 654 -3.46 -6.59 -24.87
N TRP A 655 -3.45 -6.09 -23.64
CA TRP A 655 -2.22 -5.88 -22.89
C TRP A 655 -1.61 -7.17 -22.32
N PHE A 656 -2.36 -8.27 -22.27
CA PHE A 656 -1.76 -9.55 -21.93
C PHE A 656 -0.79 -10.00 -23.05
N GLU A 657 -1.12 -9.72 -24.31
CA GLU A 657 -0.27 -10.06 -25.46
C GLU A 657 0.81 -8.99 -25.75
N THR A 658 0.45 -7.71 -25.63
CA THR A 658 1.29 -6.60 -26.15
C THR A 658 2.22 -5.94 -25.14
N THR A 659 2.18 -6.36 -23.86
CA THR A 659 3.00 -5.79 -22.80
C THR A 659 3.68 -6.88 -21.95
N PRO A 660 4.64 -6.53 -21.07
CA PRO A 660 5.26 -7.49 -20.15
C PRO A 660 4.32 -8.08 -19.07
N LEU A 661 3.05 -7.67 -18.99
CA LEU A 661 2.11 -8.02 -17.93
C LEU A 661 2.04 -9.53 -17.63
N VAL A 662 2.00 -10.39 -18.66
CA VAL A 662 1.91 -11.85 -18.46
C VAL A 662 3.10 -12.40 -17.66
N ARG A 663 4.30 -11.82 -17.83
CA ARG A 663 5.51 -12.27 -17.11
C ARG A 663 5.38 -12.06 -15.61
N MET A 664 4.62 -11.06 -15.18
CA MET A 664 4.39 -10.80 -13.75
C MET A 664 3.70 -11.98 -13.06
N PHE A 665 2.77 -12.67 -13.75
CA PHE A 665 2.10 -13.85 -13.20
C PHE A 665 3.05 -15.05 -12.96
N GLY A 666 4.21 -15.07 -13.63
CA GLY A 666 5.20 -16.15 -13.49
C GLY A 666 6.02 -16.09 -12.20
N TYR A 667 6.11 -14.91 -11.57
CA TYR A 667 6.91 -14.72 -10.36
C TYR A 667 6.31 -15.40 -9.11
N PRO A 668 5.04 -15.16 -8.74
CA PRO A 668 4.48 -15.71 -7.49
C PRO A 668 4.46 -17.24 -7.39
N PRO A 669 4.15 -18.02 -8.45
CA PRO A 669 4.16 -19.48 -8.37
C PRO A 669 5.52 -20.07 -8.00
N ASP A 670 6.64 -19.49 -8.45
CA ASP A 670 7.98 -20.05 -8.21
C ASP A 670 8.50 -19.74 -6.81
N VAL A 671 8.13 -18.58 -6.27
CA VAL A 671 8.55 -18.13 -4.94
C VAL A 671 7.63 -18.55 -3.80
N GLN A 672 6.54 -19.26 -4.09
CA GLN A 672 5.57 -19.67 -3.07
C GLN A 672 6.24 -20.44 -1.91
N THR A 673 5.78 -20.23 -0.68
CA THR A 673 6.26 -20.96 0.51
C THR A 673 5.68 -22.37 0.59
N PRO A 674 6.26 -23.27 1.40
CA PRO A 674 5.65 -24.57 1.69
C PRO A 674 4.26 -24.45 2.31
N GLY A 675 3.40 -25.42 2.02
CA GLY A 675 2.07 -25.52 2.64
C GLY A 675 2.16 -25.74 4.15
N TYR A 676 1.68 -24.79 4.96
CA TYR A 676 1.96 -24.74 6.39
C TYR A 676 0.72 -25.06 7.25
N VAL A 677 0.88 -25.94 8.25
CA VAL A 677 -0.21 -26.46 9.10
C VAL A 677 -1.01 -25.39 9.85
N TYR A 678 -0.39 -24.29 10.26
CA TYR A 678 -1.11 -23.16 10.89
C TYR A 678 -2.14 -22.53 9.94
N PHE A 679 -1.91 -22.62 8.62
CA PHE A 679 -2.81 -22.17 7.57
C PHE A 679 -3.51 -23.34 6.87
N ASP A 680 -3.83 -24.42 7.60
CA ASP A 680 -4.48 -25.63 7.05
C ASP A 680 -3.71 -26.29 5.89
N GLY A 681 -2.38 -26.19 5.89
CA GLY A 681 -1.52 -26.74 4.84
C GLY A 681 -1.47 -25.90 3.56
N ARG A 682 -1.97 -24.65 3.58
CA ARG A 682 -1.96 -23.74 2.42
C ARG A 682 -0.61 -23.07 2.23
N VAL A 683 -0.26 -22.80 0.97
CA VAL A 683 0.93 -22.05 0.57
C VAL A 683 0.69 -20.54 0.68
N GLY A 684 1.77 -19.77 0.83
CA GLY A 684 1.78 -18.31 0.77
C GLY A 684 3.00 -17.80 0.02
N THR A 685 3.50 -16.63 0.37
CA THR A 685 4.74 -16.04 -0.18
C THR A 685 5.71 -15.61 0.95
N PRO A 686 7.04 -15.56 0.69
CA PRO A 686 8.03 -15.26 1.73
C PRO A 686 7.92 -13.80 2.21
N PRO A 687 7.87 -13.53 3.53
CA PRO A 687 7.55 -12.22 4.12
C PRO A 687 8.72 -11.22 4.13
N PHE A 688 9.38 -11.03 2.99
CA PHE A 688 10.42 -9.99 2.86
C PHE A 688 9.80 -8.61 2.55
N GLY A 689 10.38 -7.57 3.17
CA GLY A 689 9.86 -6.19 3.08
C GLY A 689 8.50 -6.03 3.76
N ASP A 690 7.71 -5.07 3.29
CA ASP A 690 6.35 -4.79 3.80
C ASP A 690 5.35 -5.91 3.41
N HIS A 691 5.55 -7.10 3.97
CA HIS A 691 4.74 -8.28 3.72
C HIS A 691 4.52 -9.05 5.04
N ALA A 692 3.49 -9.89 5.05
CA ALA A 692 3.14 -10.73 6.18
C ALA A 692 2.92 -12.15 5.64
N LEU A 693 3.38 -13.16 6.37
CA LEU A 693 3.18 -14.54 5.94
C LEU A 693 1.68 -14.86 5.94
N GLY A 694 1.14 -15.20 4.77
CA GLY A 694 -0.27 -15.50 4.56
C GLY A 694 -0.54 -16.99 4.33
N GLY A 695 -1.82 -17.35 4.41
CA GLY A 695 -2.36 -18.67 4.07
C GLY A 695 -2.89 -18.77 2.63
N GLY A 696 -2.34 -17.95 1.71
CA GLY A 696 -2.64 -18.00 0.28
C GLY A 696 -3.69 -17.01 -0.23
N GLU A 697 -4.24 -16.15 0.63
CA GLU A 697 -5.22 -15.12 0.23
C GLU A 697 -4.71 -14.23 -0.91
N GLU A 698 -3.39 -14.00 -0.98
CA GLU A 698 -2.73 -13.22 -2.03
C GLU A 698 -2.88 -13.81 -3.45
N PHE A 699 -3.26 -15.09 -3.57
CA PHE A 699 -3.51 -15.77 -4.86
C PHE A 699 -4.98 -15.72 -5.28
N GLY A 700 -5.85 -15.03 -4.54
CA GLY A 700 -7.30 -15.00 -4.79
C GLY A 700 -7.70 -14.48 -6.18
N TYR A 701 -6.87 -13.66 -6.81
CA TYR A 701 -7.13 -13.12 -8.15
C TYR A 701 -6.74 -14.06 -9.30
N PHE A 702 -5.98 -15.14 -9.05
CA PHE A 702 -5.55 -16.06 -10.12
C PHE A 702 -6.74 -16.66 -10.88
N ALA A 703 -7.79 -17.03 -10.17
CA ALA A 703 -9.01 -17.56 -10.77
C ALA A 703 -9.68 -16.59 -11.77
N ALA A 704 -9.58 -15.28 -11.53
CA ALA A 704 -10.24 -14.26 -12.35
C ALA A 704 -9.57 -14.05 -13.73
N TYR A 705 -8.27 -14.35 -13.82
CA TYR A 705 -7.46 -14.14 -15.02
C TYR A 705 -6.92 -15.43 -15.64
N LEU A 706 -7.14 -16.59 -15.02
CA LEU A 706 -6.63 -17.87 -15.49
C LEU A 706 -6.95 -18.15 -16.96
N SER A 707 -8.18 -17.87 -17.42
CA SER A 707 -8.55 -18.06 -18.82
C SER A 707 -7.84 -17.09 -19.76
N ASP A 708 -7.64 -15.84 -19.33
CA ASP A 708 -6.95 -14.83 -20.13
C ASP A 708 -5.48 -15.21 -20.32
N ILE A 709 -4.83 -15.73 -19.25
CA ILE A 709 -3.46 -16.21 -19.34
C ILE A 709 -3.36 -17.50 -20.16
N ALA A 710 -4.31 -18.43 -20.03
CA ALA A 710 -4.29 -19.69 -20.77
C ALA A 710 -4.39 -19.53 -22.30
N GLU A 711 -5.00 -18.42 -22.77
CA GLU A 711 -5.02 -18.07 -24.20
C GLU A 711 -3.64 -17.68 -24.73
N ILE A 712 -2.75 -17.17 -23.87
CA ILE A 712 -1.43 -16.63 -24.22
C ILE A 712 -0.30 -17.62 -23.87
N ASP A 713 -0.34 -18.14 -22.65
CA ASP A 713 0.66 -19.04 -22.06
C ASP A 713 -0.03 -20.09 -21.17
N LYS A 714 -0.31 -21.26 -21.77
CA LYS A 714 -0.99 -22.38 -21.10
C LYS A 714 -0.14 -22.98 -19.96
N ASP A 715 1.17 -23.03 -20.12
CA ASP A 715 2.06 -23.61 -19.11
C ASP A 715 2.09 -22.72 -17.86
N LEU A 716 2.14 -21.40 -18.05
CA LEU A 716 2.00 -20.45 -16.96
C LEU A 716 0.63 -20.54 -16.29
N ALA A 717 -0.45 -20.63 -17.06
CA ALA A 717 -1.79 -20.80 -16.51
C ALA A 717 -1.91 -22.10 -15.69
N ASP A 718 -1.25 -23.20 -16.10
CA ASP A 718 -1.21 -24.44 -15.33
C ASP A 718 -0.52 -24.26 -13.98
N ARG A 719 0.62 -23.56 -13.97
CA ARG A 719 1.34 -23.21 -12.74
C ARG A 719 0.46 -22.35 -11.82
N MET A 720 -0.20 -21.33 -12.37
CA MET A 720 -1.16 -20.51 -11.62
C MET A 720 -2.30 -21.34 -11.02
N TYR A 721 -2.89 -22.26 -11.79
CA TYR A 721 -3.97 -23.12 -11.31
C TYR A 721 -3.53 -24.03 -10.15
N HIS A 722 -2.33 -24.61 -10.26
CA HIS A 722 -1.76 -25.44 -9.20
C HIS A 722 -1.46 -24.64 -7.94
N THR A 723 -0.85 -23.46 -8.05
CA THR A 723 -0.63 -22.56 -6.91
C THR A 723 -1.94 -22.12 -6.27
N TRP A 724 -2.93 -21.70 -7.07
CA TRP A 724 -4.26 -21.33 -6.57
C TRP A 724 -4.94 -22.50 -5.84
N THR A 725 -4.76 -23.73 -6.33
CA THR A 725 -5.29 -24.93 -5.65
C THR A 725 -4.57 -25.22 -4.34
N ALA A 726 -3.23 -25.13 -4.32
CA ALA A 726 -2.42 -25.30 -3.12
C ALA A 726 -2.69 -24.22 -2.06
N ALA A 727 -3.10 -23.03 -2.48
CA ALA A 727 -3.55 -21.93 -1.62
C ALA A 727 -4.97 -22.15 -1.06
N GLY A 728 -5.63 -23.27 -1.36
CA GLY A 728 -6.98 -23.56 -0.89
C GLY A 728 -8.10 -22.99 -1.76
N LYS A 729 -7.81 -22.66 -3.03
CA LYS A 729 -8.74 -22.06 -3.99
C LYS A 729 -9.40 -20.77 -3.46
N PRO A 730 -8.60 -19.82 -2.95
CA PRO A 730 -9.12 -18.61 -2.35
C PRO A 730 -9.91 -17.80 -3.38
N ALA A 731 -11.00 -17.20 -2.92
CA ALA A 731 -11.61 -16.07 -3.63
C ALA A 731 -10.87 -14.79 -3.22
N LYS A 732 -10.93 -13.77 -4.06
CA LYS A 732 -10.41 -12.45 -3.71
C LYS A 732 -11.15 -11.93 -2.47
N LYS A 733 -10.41 -11.38 -1.51
CA LYS A 733 -10.97 -10.77 -0.30
C LYS A 733 -12.03 -9.73 -0.67
N MET A 734 -13.21 -9.82 -0.04
CA MET A 734 -14.31 -8.85 -0.23
C MET A 734 -14.02 -7.57 0.53
N GLY A 735 -13.04 -6.80 0.06
CA GLY A 735 -12.70 -5.48 0.58
C GLY A 735 -13.45 -4.36 -0.16
N PRO A 736 -13.65 -3.19 0.47
CA PRO A 736 -14.38 -2.07 -0.15
C PRO A 736 -13.69 -1.50 -1.39
N GLU A 737 -12.37 -1.61 -1.49
CA GLU A 737 -11.55 -1.07 -2.59
C GLU A 737 -11.20 -2.10 -3.68
N GLY A 738 -11.60 -3.36 -3.49
CA GLY A 738 -11.44 -4.42 -4.48
C GLY A 738 -12.64 -4.48 -5.42
N ILE A 739 -12.43 -4.84 -6.69
CA ILE A 739 -13.52 -5.06 -7.65
C ILE A 739 -14.28 -6.34 -7.28
N LEU A 740 -15.44 -6.20 -6.65
CA LEU A 740 -16.24 -7.34 -6.17
C LEU A 740 -16.74 -8.26 -7.30
N LEU A 741 -17.00 -7.69 -8.48
CA LEU A 741 -17.46 -8.42 -9.66
C LEU A 741 -16.50 -9.57 -10.04
N GLU A 742 -15.19 -9.39 -9.86
CA GLU A 742 -14.17 -10.38 -10.21
C GLU A 742 -14.32 -11.70 -9.43
N ASN A 743 -15.01 -11.72 -8.29
CA ASN A 743 -15.28 -12.95 -7.55
C ASN A 743 -16.33 -13.87 -8.20
N ILE A 744 -17.11 -13.36 -9.15
CA ILE A 744 -18.17 -14.11 -9.85
C ILE A 744 -17.94 -14.24 -11.36
N LEU A 745 -16.81 -13.75 -11.87
CA LEU A 745 -16.37 -13.95 -13.26
C LEU A 745 -15.65 -15.29 -13.57
N PRO A 746 -14.94 -15.96 -12.63
CA PRO A 746 -14.11 -17.12 -12.95
C PRO A 746 -14.91 -18.27 -13.58
N ARG A 747 -14.43 -18.82 -14.71
CA ARG A 747 -15.04 -19.96 -15.42
C ARG A 747 -14.29 -21.27 -15.19
N LEU A 748 -14.06 -21.58 -13.92
CA LEU A 748 -13.13 -22.63 -13.48
C LEU A 748 -13.57 -24.07 -13.77
N ASN A 749 -14.87 -24.31 -13.96
CA ASN A 749 -15.41 -25.65 -14.23
C ASN A 749 -14.97 -26.25 -15.58
N ARG A 750 -14.17 -25.51 -16.36
CA ARG A 750 -13.70 -25.88 -17.69
C ARG A 750 -12.17 -25.87 -17.82
N TYR A 751 -11.44 -25.62 -16.74
CA TYR A 751 -9.98 -25.59 -16.78
C TYR A 751 -9.40 -26.95 -16.41
N ASP A 752 -8.63 -27.53 -17.33
CA ASP A 752 -7.91 -28.79 -17.13
C ASP A 752 -6.40 -28.51 -17.17
N PRO A 753 -5.71 -28.58 -16.01
CA PRO A 753 -4.27 -28.37 -15.99
C PRO A 753 -3.55 -29.56 -16.64
N GLY A 754 -2.42 -29.29 -17.27
CA GLY A 754 -1.53 -30.32 -17.81
C GLY A 754 -0.76 -31.07 -16.72
N GLU A 755 0.56 -30.98 -16.77
CA GLU A 755 1.44 -31.67 -15.82
C GLU A 755 1.40 -31.01 -14.42
N PRO A 756 1.54 -31.79 -13.33
CA PRO A 756 1.65 -31.24 -11.99
C PRO A 756 2.78 -30.23 -11.86
N LEU A 757 2.55 -29.16 -11.09
CA LEU A 757 3.58 -28.19 -10.74
C LEU A 757 4.80 -28.88 -10.11
N LYS A 758 5.98 -28.55 -10.60
CA LYS A 758 7.27 -28.98 -10.06
C LYS A 758 8.10 -27.74 -9.80
N LEU A 759 8.52 -27.55 -8.55
CA LEU A 759 9.41 -26.47 -8.16
C LEU A 759 10.71 -27.04 -7.61
N GLU A 760 11.81 -26.45 -8.04
CA GLU A 760 13.16 -26.74 -7.55
C GLU A 760 13.76 -25.47 -6.91
N SER A 761 15.02 -25.55 -6.50
CA SER A 761 15.78 -24.37 -6.10
C SER A 761 15.93 -23.42 -7.30
N THR A 762 15.85 -22.10 -7.08
CA THR A 762 15.93 -21.09 -8.16
C THR A 762 16.71 -19.84 -7.73
N ALA A 763 17.37 -19.23 -8.73
CA ALA A 763 18.06 -17.95 -8.67
C ALA A 763 17.58 -16.99 -9.78
N ASP A 764 16.38 -17.24 -10.33
CA ASP A 764 15.88 -16.54 -11.53
C ASP A 764 15.33 -15.14 -11.24
N TYR A 765 15.26 -14.73 -9.96
CA TYR A 765 14.69 -13.44 -9.52
C TYR A 765 15.71 -12.51 -8.85
N PRO A 766 16.84 -12.16 -9.52
CA PRO A 766 17.87 -11.32 -8.94
C PRO A 766 17.46 -9.84 -8.78
N ASP A 767 16.41 -9.37 -9.48
CA ASP A 767 15.94 -7.98 -9.34
C ASP A 767 14.98 -7.81 -8.16
N SER A 768 14.15 -8.82 -7.83
CA SER A 768 13.46 -8.86 -6.53
C SER A 768 14.39 -9.24 -5.38
N GLY A 769 15.52 -9.87 -5.70
CA GLY A 769 16.55 -10.27 -4.75
C GLY A 769 16.23 -11.55 -3.98
N ILE A 770 15.32 -12.39 -4.47
CA ILE A 770 14.92 -13.63 -3.78
C ILE A 770 15.63 -14.83 -4.41
N TYR A 771 16.38 -15.58 -3.58
CA TYR A 771 17.04 -16.84 -3.95
C TYR A 771 16.49 -17.96 -3.09
N ILE A 772 16.13 -19.09 -3.70
CA ILE A 772 15.39 -20.18 -3.03
C ILE A 772 16.16 -21.49 -3.16
N PHE A 773 16.29 -22.17 -2.03
CA PHE A 773 16.81 -23.52 -1.89
C PHE A 773 15.67 -24.43 -1.42
N ARG A 774 15.41 -25.51 -2.15
CA ARG A 774 14.21 -26.32 -1.98
C ARG A 774 14.48 -27.82 -2.11
N LYS A 775 13.76 -28.60 -1.30
CA LYS A 775 13.78 -30.07 -1.34
C LYS A 775 12.42 -30.63 -0.97
N ASP A 776 12.04 -31.72 -1.65
CA ASP A 776 10.81 -32.47 -1.42
C ASP A 776 9.53 -31.63 -1.61
N PHE A 777 9.50 -30.77 -2.64
CA PHE A 777 8.32 -29.98 -3.01
C PHE A 777 7.06 -30.84 -3.15
N GLY A 778 5.94 -30.37 -2.60
CA GLY A 778 4.64 -31.04 -2.70
C GLY A 778 4.48 -32.31 -1.84
N SER A 779 5.50 -32.70 -1.06
CA SER A 779 5.47 -33.93 -0.25
C SER A 779 4.77 -33.78 1.11
N GLY A 780 4.38 -32.56 1.50
CA GLY A 780 3.97 -32.23 2.87
C GLY A 780 5.11 -32.22 3.90
N ARG A 781 6.35 -32.47 3.47
CA ARG A 781 7.57 -32.43 4.29
C ARG A 781 8.66 -31.58 3.62
N GLU A 782 8.24 -30.52 2.93
CA GLU A 782 9.14 -29.68 2.15
C GLU A 782 10.14 -28.93 3.05
N SER A 783 11.39 -28.86 2.61
CA SER A 783 12.40 -27.98 3.19
C SER A 783 12.61 -26.81 2.24
N TYR A 784 12.57 -25.60 2.78
CA TYR A 784 12.58 -24.35 2.01
C TYR A 784 13.43 -23.32 2.74
N PHE A 785 14.36 -22.71 2.02
CA PHE A 785 15.22 -21.68 2.54
C PHE A 785 15.33 -20.56 1.51
N ALA A 786 14.84 -19.37 1.85
CA ALA A 786 14.87 -18.22 0.96
C ALA A 786 15.75 -17.12 1.54
N ILE A 787 16.53 -16.46 0.70
CA ILE A 787 17.46 -15.39 1.08
C ILE A 787 17.13 -14.11 0.31
N MET A 788 17.17 -12.97 1.00
CA MET A 788 17.04 -11.63 0.42
C MET A 788 18.42 -11.04 0.09
N SER A 789 18.67 -10.73 -1.18
CA SER A 789 19.86 -10.00 -1.65
C SER A 789 19.59 -9.34 -3.00
N SER A 790 19.31 -8.04 -3.01
CA SER A 790 19.06 -7.30 -4.25
C SER A 790 20.18 -6.33 -4.59
N ARG A 791 20.55 -6.31 -5.88
CA ARG A 791 21.51 -5.35 -6.45
C ARG A 791 20.96 -3.93 -6.58
N LYS A 792 19.63 -3.78 -6.53
CA LYS A 792 18.91 -2.51 -6.61
C LYS A 792 18.05 -2.35 -5.36
N PRO A 793 17.78 -1.13 -4.90
CA PRO A 793 16.86 -0.93 -3.79
C PRO A 793 15.47 -1.46 -4.16
N VAL A 794 14.93 -2.35 -3.34
CA VAL A 794 13.53 -2.79 -3.43
C VAL A 794 12.68 -1.76 -2.67
N ALA A 795 11.76 -1.09 -3.36
CA ALA A 795 10.84 -0.16 -2.70
C ALA A 795 9.87 -0.94 -1.79
N HIS A 796 9.48 -0.35 -0.65
CA HIS A 796 8.83 -1.12 0.44
C HIS A 796 9.63 -2.34 0.93
N GLY A 797 10.93 -2.43 0.60
CA GLY A 797 11.87 -3.36 1.18
C GLY A 797 12.39 -2.87 2.53
N HIS A 798 12.79 -3.80 3.39
CA HIS A 798 13.33 -3.50 4.71
C HIS A 798 14.87 -3.36 4.64
N LEU A 799 15.50 -3.11 5.80
CA LEU A 799 16.95 -3.15 5.93
C LEU A 799 17.37 -4.59 6.24
N ASP A 800 17.19 -5.48 5.26
CA ASP A 800 17.15 -6.93 5.42
C ASP A 800 18.12 -7.67 4.46
N GLN A 801 19.06 -6.95 3.84
CA GLN A 801 20.02 -7.54 2.90
C GLN A 801 20.88 -8.63 3.56
N GLY A 802 20.88 -9.80 2.96
CA GLY A 802 21.51 -11.02 3.47
C GLY A 802 20.65 -11.83 4.44
N SER A 803 19.47 -11.34 4.82
CA SER A 803 18.52 -12.07 5.68
C SER A 803 17.94 -13.28 4.98
N PHE A 804 17.37 -14.21 5.76
CA PHE A 804 16.79 -15.43 5.25
C PHE A 804 15.64 -15.92 6.11
N VAL A 805 14.76 -16.73 5.50
CA VAL A 805 13.72 -17.51 6.17
C VAL A 805 13.97 -19.00 5.94
N LEU A 806 13.57 -19.83 6.91
CA LEU A 806 13.87 -21.27 6.92
C LEU A 806 12.66 -22.08 7.34
N TYR A 807 12.36 -23.12 6.56
CA TYR A 807 11.35 -24.13 6.83
C TYR A 807 11.99 -25.51 6.87
N LYS A 808 11.46 -26.37 7.74
CA LYS A 808 11.68 -27.81 7.71
C LYS A 808 10.36 -28.53 7.89
N ASN A 809 10.11 -29.53 7.04
CA ASN A 809 8.87 -30.28 7.03
C ASN A 809 7.63 -29.36 6.93
N SER A 810 7.74 -28.32 6.11
CA SER A 810 6.74 -27.26 5.94
C SER A 810 6.40 -26.46 7.21
N VAL A 811 7.25 -26.50 8.24
CA VAL A 811 7.13 -25.69 9.46
C VAL A 811 8.20 -24.58 9.44
N PRO A 812 7.84 -23.30 9.60
CA PRO A 812 8.80 -22.21 9.66
C PRO A 812 9.57 -22.24 10.99
N LEU A 813 10.88 -22.02 10.91
CA LEU A 813 11.81 -22.03 12.06
C LEU A 813 12.55 -20.71 12.22
N VAL A 814 12.94 -20.10 11.10
CA VAL A 814 13.48 -18.72 11.03
C VAL A 814 12.53 -17.95 10.14
N MET A 815 12.04 -16.81 10.62
CA MET A 815 11.04 -16.04 9.91
C MET A 815 11.30 -14.54 10.05
N ASP A 816 10.91 -13.79 9.03
CA ASP A 816 10.85 -12.34 9.14
C ASP A 816 9.72 -11.90 10.08
N SER A 817 9.88 -10.76 10.74
CA SER A 817 8.81 -10.18 11.57
C SER A 817 7.59 -9.75 10.74
N GLY A 818 7.79 -9.46 9.45
CA GLY A 818 6.78 -8.89 8.56
C GLY A 818 6.42 -7.46 8.94
N ILE A 819 5.18 -7.02 8.65
CA ILE A 819 4.65 -5.71 9.06
C ILE A 819 3.19 -5.82 9.51
N GLN A 820 2.82 -5.15 10.61
CA GLN A 820 1.45 -5.14 11.18
C GLN A 820 0.76 -3.76 11.14
N GLY A 821 1.48 -2.73 10.73
CA GLY A 821 0.96 -1.37 10.74
C GLY A 821 1.98 -0.42 10.16
N TYR A 822 1.50 0.57 9.38
CA TYR A 822 2.35 1.60 8.79
C TYR A 822 2.47 2.84 9.66
N PHE A 823 1.48 3.09 10.51
CA PHE A 823 1.31 4.36 11.21
C PHE A 823 1.53 4.27 12.71
N ASP A 824 1.73 3.08 13.25
CA ASP A 824 1.97 2.87 14.67
C ASP A 824 3.47 2.83 14.99
N SER A 825 3.78 2.68 16.28
CA SER A 825 5.15 2.71 16.80
C SER A 825 5.96 1.46 16.46
N SER A 826 5.34 0.42 15.89
CA SER A 826 6.01 -0.84 15.50
C SER A 826 6.66 -0.78 14.12
N THR A 827 6.24 0.13 13.23
CA THR A 827 6.85 0.30 11.90
C THR A 827 8.39 0.35 11.92
N PRO A 828 9.04 1.15 12.81
CA PRO A 828 10.50 1.22 12.86
C PRO A 828 11.16 -0.08 13.34
N TRP A 829 10.48 -0.89 14.16
CA TRP A 829 10.95 -2.20 14.57
C TRP A 829 10.99 -3.15 13.38
N HIS A 830 9.87 -3.23 12.65
CA HIS A 830 9.71 -4.14 11.53
C HIS A 830 10.72 -3.88 10.40
N ILE A 831 10.99 -2.61 10.05
CA ILE A 831 11.86 -2.23 8.91
C ILE A 831 13.37 -2.36 9.20
N CYS A 832 13.79 -2.36 10.48
CA CYS A 832 15.21 -2.26 10.84
C CYS A 832 15.93 -3.62 10.83
N SER A 833 17.24 -3.64 10.57
CA SER A 833 18.04 -4.88 10.57
C SER A 833 18.02 -5.63 11.90
N TYR A 834 17.66 -4.95 12.98
CA TYR A 834 17.52 -5.55 14.29
C TYR A 834 16.35 -6.55 14.38
N SER A 835 15.38 -6.55 13.45
CA SER A 835 14.29 -7.54 13.38
C SER A 835 14.55 -8.71 12.41
N HIS A 836 15.63 -8.67 11.62
CA HIS A 836 15.88 -9.64 10.54
C HIS A 836 17.08 -10.57 10.81
N ALA A 837 17.16 -11.71 10.10
CA ALA A 837 18.26 -12.68 10.20
C ALA A 837 19.60 -12.18 9.60
N CYS A 838 20.09 -11.03 10.07
CA CYS A 838 21.22 -10.29 9.51
C CYS A 838 22.46 -10.33 10.41
N LEU A 839 23.59 -9.88 9.85
CA LEU A 839 24.75 -9.44 10.62
C LEU A 839 24.79 -7.92 10.68
N LEU A 840 25.01 -7.36 11.87
CA LEU A 840 25.09 -5.91 12.07
C LEU A 840 26.48 -5.50 12.57
N PHE A 841 26.98 -4.36 12.07
CA PHE A 841 28.21 -3.75 12.54
C PHE A 841 27.94 -2.93 13.81
N ALA A 842 28.81 -3.06 14.82
CA ALA A 842 28.72 -2.20 16.00
C ALA A 842 28.98 -0.74 15.62
N THR A 843 28.20 0.17 16.20
CA THR A 843 28.36 1.61 16.02
C THR A 843 28.20 2.34 17.36
N LYS A 844 28.56 3.62 17.36
CA LYS A 844 28.29 4.50 18.50
C LYS A 844 26.78 4.67 18.64
N ARG A 845 26.25 4.41 19.85
CA ARG A 845 24.84 4.69 20.16
C ARG A 845 24.52 6.15 19.85
N LYS A 846 23.54 6.37 18.97
CA LYS A 846 23.05 7.70 18.60
C LYS A 846 21.62 7.81 19.08
N PHE A 847 21.37 8.77 19.97
CA PHE A 847 20.03 9.21 20.27
C PHE A 847 19.73 10.39 19.35
N ILE A 848 18.81 10.21 18.40
CA ILE A 848 18.33 11.30 17.56
C ILE A 848 16.93 11.65 18.07
N PRO A 849 16.74 12.83 18.69
CA PRO A 849 15.41 13.28 19.07
C PRO A 849 14.52 13.29 17.82
N ARG A 850 13.38 12.61 17.87
CA ARG A 850 12.37 12.75 16.82
C ARG A 850 11.79 14.16 16.89
N ASP A 851 11.50 14.71 15.71
CA ASP A 851 10.67 15.90 15.57
C ASP A 851 9.33 15.61 16.29
N PRO A 852 8.91 16.41 17.30
CA PRO A 852 7.68 16.17 18.09
C PRO A 852 6.38 16.30 17.26
N GLY A 853 6.48 16.67 15.98
CA GLY A 853 5.37 16.60 15.05
C GLY A 853 4.92 15.15 14.82
N SER A 854 3.61 14.94 14.79
CA SER A 854 2.90 13.70 14.44
C SER A 854 3.11 13.24 12.98
N LYS A 855 4.33 13.34 12.46
CA LYS A 855 4.68 12.82 11.15
C LYS A 855 4.74 11.30 11.24
N ILE A 856 3.88 10.65 10.46
CA ILE A 856 3.96 9.22 10.17
C ILE A 856 5.39 8.86 9.76
N ASN A 857 6.01 7.91 10.47
CA ASN A 857 7.36 7.46 10.18
C ASN A 857 7.32 6.12 9.42
N LEU A 858 7.51 6.17 8.10
CA LEU A 858 7.64 4.99 7.22
C LEU A 858 9.09 4.52 7.07
N SER A 859 9.89 4.64 8.13
CA SER A 859 11.30 4.26 8.11
C SER A 859 11.73 3.60 9.43
N ALA A 860 12.79 2.79 9.36
CA ALA A 860 13.50 2.26 10.53
C ALA A 860 13.93 3.36 11.52
N GLY A 861 14.11 4.60 11.03
CA GLY A 861 14.58 5.72 11.82
C GLY A 861 15.92 5.40 12.48
N THR A 862 15.95 5.39 13.81
CA THR A 862 17.14 5.15 14.63
C THR A 862 17.07 3.88 15.47
N TYR A 863 16.12 2.98 15.19
CA TYR A 863 15.81 1.86 16.09
C TYR A 863 17.04 1.00 16.44
N SER A 864 17.82 0.60 15.44
CA SER A 864 19.08 -0.16 15.62
C SER A 864 20.21 0.71 16.20
N LEU A 865 20.32 1.96 15.76
CA LEU A 865 21.36 2.90 16.18
C LEU A 865 21.27 3.22 17.68
N GLU A 866 20.06 3.30 18.24
CA GLU A 866 19.84 3.50 19.68
C GLU A 866 20.38 2.32 20.52
N ARG A 867 20.45 1.13 19.91
CA ARG A 867 20.97 -0.10 20.51
C ARG A 867 22.47 -0.31 20.27
N GLY A 868 23.06 0.48 19.37
CA GLY A 868 24.50 0.46 19.06
C GLY A 868 24.85 -0.39 17.84
N TRP A 869 23.89 -0.61 16.93
CA TRP A 869 24.07 -1.43 15.73
C TRP A 869 23.67 -0.66 14.48
N ALA A 870 24.46 -0.79 13.42
CA ALA A 870 24.16 -0.19 12.13
C ALA A 870 23.30 -1.13 11.28
N ASP A 871 22.22 -0.60 10.71
CA ASP A 871 21.35 -1.34 9.79
C ASP A 871 22.05 -1.65 8.47
N VAL A 872 21.89 -2.85 7.93
CA VAL A 872 22.46 -3.23 6.62
C VAL A 872 21.95 -2.29 5.51
N PRO A 873 22.73 -2.06 4.44
CA PRO A 873 22.32 -1.21 3.33
C PRO A 873 21.04 -1.71 2.64
N LYS A 874 20.43 -0.87 1.79
CA LYS A 874 19.29 -1.25 0.94
C LYS A 874 19.65 -2.14 -0.25
N THR A 875 20.94 -2.38 -0.50
CA THR A 875 21.43 -3.19 -1.60
C THR A 875 22.57 -4.08 -1.16
N SER A 876 22.75 -5.20 -1.85
CA SER A 876 23.86 -6.13 -1.68
C SER A 876 24.22 -6.77 -3.03
N ARG A 877 25.26 -7.59 -3.06
CA ARG A 877 25.72 -8.23 -4.29
C ARG A 877 25.90 -9.73 -4.10
N VAL A 878 25.20 -10.53 -4.90
CA VAL A 878 25.49 -11.95 -5.03
C VAL A 878 26.73 -12.15 -5.89
N LEU A 879 27.73 -12.85 -5.35
CA LEU A 879 29.01 -13.12 -6.01
C LEU A 879 29.06 -14.49 -6.69
N ASP A 880 28.39 -15.49 -6.10
CA ASP A 880 28.31 -16.87 -6.61
C ASP A 880 27.02 -17.52 -6.10
N VAL A 881 26.40 -18.35 -6.93
CA VAL A 881 25.22 -19.16 -6.57
C VAL A 881 25.28 -20.50 -7.31
N ARG A 882 25.02 -21.60 -6.60
CA ARG A 882 25.03 -22.97 -7.15
C ARG A 882 23.85 -23.75 -6.61
N LEU A 883 23.05 -24.28 -7.53
CA LEU A 883 21.78 -24.96 -7.28
C LEU A 883 21.78 -26.33 -7.96
N GLY A 884 20.93 -27.25 -7.52
CA GLY A 884 20.78 -28.58 -8.14
C GLY A 884 21.82 -29.62 -7.71
N GLU A 885 22.83 -29.24 -6.93
CA GLU A 885 23.87 -30.13 -6.42
C GLU A 885 23.46 -30.79 -5.08
N GLU A 886 24.24 -31.76 -4.58
CA GLU A 886 24.04 -32.31 -3.22
C GLU A 886 24.28 -31.25 -2.12
N ILE A 887 25.15 -30.29 -2.43
CA ILE A 887 25.41 -29.10 -1.63
C ILE A 887 25.13 -27.88 -2.49
N GLU A 888 24.06 -27.16 -2.16
CA GLU A 888 23.75 -25.90 -2.81
C GLU A 888 24.40 -24.75 -2.03
N SER A 889 24.74 -23.64 -2.69
CA SER A 889 25.45 -22.56 -2.03
C SER A 889 25.20 -21.19 -2.65
N ILE A 890 25.40 -20.15 -1.84
CA ILE A 890 25.38 -18.75 -2.28
C ILE A 890 26.38 -17.94 -1.46
N THR A 891 27.03 -16.98 -2.12
CA THR A 891 27.93 -16.01 -1.51
C THR A 891 27.45 -14.60 -1.79
N ILE A 892 27.29 -13.80 -0.73
CA ILE A 892 26.75 -12.44 -0.78
C ILE A 892 27.76 -11.48 -0.16
N GLU A 893 27.99 -10.34 -0.80
CA GLU A 893 28.73 -9.20 -0.25
C GLU A 893 27.78 -8.09 0.17
N ILE A 894 27.95 -7.62 1.40
CA ILE A 894 27.14 -6.59 2.05
C ILE A 894 28.09 -5.54 2.61
N ALA A 895 27.91 -4.28 2.22
CA ALA A 895 28.76 -3.19 2.70
C ALA A 895 28.36 -2.75 4.12
N ASN A 896 29.32 -2.25 4.90
CA ASN A 896 28.98 -1.48 6.10
C ASN A 896 28.34 -0.15 5.68
N PRO A 897 27.09 0.15 6.09
CA PRO A 897 26.41 1.41 5.74
C PRO A 897 27.16 2.67 6.21
N GLU A 898 27.97 2.59 7.27
CA GLU A 898 28.67 3.72 7.87
C GLU A 898 30.10 3.93 7.33
N GLY A 899 30.51 3.17 6.30
CA GLY A 899 31.77 3.38 5.59
C GLY A 899 32.62 2.12 5.50
N ARG A 900 33.79 2.12 6.14
CA ARG A 900 34.74 0.99 6.05
C ARG A 900 34.15 -0.28 6.66
N GLY A 901 34.34 -1.40 5.97
CA GLY A 901 33.85 -2.70 6.39
C GLY A 901 33.05 -3.39 5.30
N ARG A 902 33.35 -4.67 5.08
CA ARG A 902 32.63 -5.52 4.13
C ARG A 902 32.33 -6.85 4.78
N HIS A 903 31.07 -7.26 4.70
CA HIS A 903 30.57 -8.54 5.19
C HIS A 903 30.35 -9.46 3.99
N PHE A 904 30.98 -10.63 4.04
CA PHE A 904 30.77 -11.72 3.10
C PHE A 904 30.00 -12.82 3.82
N ARG A 905 28.77 -13.08 3.38
CA ARG A 905 27.94 -14.18 3.87
C ARG A 905 28.04 -15.34 2.90
N HIS A 906 28.59 -16.45 3.36
CA HIS A 906 28.65 -17.70 2.62
C HIS A 906 27.67 -18.68 3.23
N VAL A 907 26.72 -19.18 2.44
CA VAL A 907 25.75 -20.18 2.86
C VAL A 907 25.96 -21.44 2.05
N ALA A 908 26.03 -22.58 2.74
CA ALA A 908 25.98 -23.91 2.14
C ALA A 908 24.81 -24.70 2.73
N TYR A 909 23.91 -25.18 1.86
CA TYR A 909 22.80 -26.05 2.18
C TYR A 909 23.13 -27.49 1.78
N VAL A 910 23.33 -28.36 2.78
CA VAL A 910 23.56 -29.78 2.57
C VAL A 910 22.21 -30.49 2.52
N ARG A 911 21.77 -30.82 1.30
CA ARG A 911 20.37 -31.18 1.01
C ARG A 911 19.89 -32.41 1.77
N LYS A 912 20.68 -33.48 1.83
CA LYS A 912 20.26 -34.75 2.47
C LYS A 912 19.91 -34.60 3.96
N PRO A 913 20.84 -34.14 4.83
CA PRO A 913 20.58 -33.96 6.26
C PRO A 913 19.75 -32.71 6.60
N ASP A 914 19.42 -31.87 5.62
CA ASP A 914 18.82 -30.54 5.82
C ASP A 914 19.64 -29.68 6.80
N LEU A 915 20.93 -29.50 6.48
CA LEU A 915 21.88 -28.76 7.31
C LEU A 915 22.31 -27.47 6.60
N TYR A 916 22.30 -26.34 7.32
CA TYR A 916 22.69 -25.05 6.77
C TYR A 916 23.93 -24.54 7.49
N ILE A 917 25.01 -24.33 6.74
CA ILE A 917 26.29 -23.85 7.24
C ILE A 917 26.46 -22.41 6.75
N ILE A 918 26.51 -21.46 7.68
CA ILE A 918 26.64 -20.04 7.42
C ILE A 918 28.00 -19.58 7.95
N ARG A 919 28.81 -18.99 7.07
CA ARG A 919 30.06 -18.33 7.44
C ARG A 919 29.96 -16.86 7.08
N ASP A 920 30.03 -16.02 8.10
CA ASP A 920 30.08 -14.58 7.97
C ASP A 920 31.52 -14.11 8.16
N GLU A 921 32.14 -13.63 7.09
CA GLU A 921 33.49 -13.08 7.08
C GLU A 921 33.46 -11.56 6.99
N ILE A 922 34.25 -10.88 7.83
CA ILE A 922 34.28 -9.42 7.88
C ILE A 922 35.69 -8.94 7.56
N LEU A 923 35.78 -8.09 6.54
CA LEU A 923 37.00 -7.44 6.10
C LEU A 923 36.93 -5.94 6.37
N GLU A 924 38.08 -5.31 6.60
CA GLU A 924 38.24 -3.85 6.68
C GLU A 924 37.38 -3.16 7.76
N PHE A 925 37.01 -3.89 8.82
CA PHE A 925 36.32 -3.35 9.97
C PHE A 925 36.97 -3.84 11.27
N ASP A 926 37.33 -2.91 12.15
CA ASP A 926 37.81 -3.19 13.49
C ASP A 926 36.70 -2.85 14.48
N GLY A 927 36.15 -3.86 15.15
CA GLY A 927 35.04 -3.67 16.09
C GLY A 927 34.31 -4.95 16.41
N LYS A 928 33.11 -4.82 16.99
CA LYS A 928 32.19 -5.93 17.26
C LYS A 928 31.15 -6.06 16.17
N VAL A 929 30.66 -7.28 16.00
CA VAL A 929 29.56 -7.60 15.08
C VAL A 929 28.50 -8.42 15.81
N LEU A 930 27.25 -8.25 15.41
CA LEU A 930 26.09 -8.96 15.95
C LEU A 930 25.53 -9.89 14.88
N PHE A 931 25.50 -11.20 15.16
CA PHE A 931 24.65 -12.13 14.46
C PHE A 931 23.26 -12.11 15.09
N ASN A 932 22.25 -11.73 14.31
CA ASN A 932 20.86 -11.72 14.71
C ASN A 932 20.10 -12.85 14.03
N LEU A 933 19.28 -13.59 14.79
CA LEU A 933 18.45 -14.66 14.25
C LEU A 933 17.06 -14.66 14.92
N PRO A 934 16.02 -14.18 14.21
CA PRO A 934 14.63 -14.36 14.63
C PRO A 934 14.24 -15.83 14.48
N VAL A 935 13.73 -16.45 15.54
CA VAL A 935 13.29 -17.85 15.54
C VAL A 935 11.83 -17.96 15.95
N ALA A 936 11.08 -18.71 15.14
CA ALA A 936 9.69 -19.08 15.39
C ALA A 936 9.63 -20.21 16.43
N ALA A 937 9.87 -19.83 17.69
CA ALA A 937 9.96 -20.77 18.80
C ALA A 937 8.90 -20.49 19.86
N VAL A 938 8.39 -21.56 20.47
CA VAL A 938 7.60 -21.46 21.71
C VAL A 938 8.51 -21.05 22.87
N ALA A 939 9.73 -21.60 22.90
CA ALA A 939 10.77 -21.21 23.84
C ALA A 939 12.17 -21.55 23.32
N SER A 940 13.13 -20.68 23.58
CA SER A 940 14.55 -20.90 23.30
C SER A 940 15.39 -20.95 24.57
N ARG A 941 16.48 -21.73 24.54
CA ARG A 941 17.45 -21.83 25.65
C ARG A 941 18.87 -21.81 25.13
N VAL A 942 19.73 -21.04 25.80
CA VAL A 942 21.16 -20.95 25.52
C VAL A 942 21.92 -21.95 26.40
N ASN A 943 22.79 -22.75 25.79
CA ASN A 943 23.69 -23.67 26.46
C ASN A 943 25.11 -23.54 25.87
N GLY A 944 25.93 -22.69 26.48
CA GLY A 944 27.27 -22.37 25.96
C GLY A 944 27.17 -21.74 24.58
N ARG A 945 27.68 -22.42 23.54
CA ARG A 945 27.64 -21.98 22.13
C ARG A 945 26.49 -22.58 21.32
N ARG A 946 25.57 -23.28 21.99
CA ARG A 946 24.40 -23.91 21.39
C ARG A 946 23.13 -23.21 21.85
N ILE A 947 22.17 -23.10 20.95
CA ILE A 947 20.82 -22.62 21.26
C ILE A 947 19.86 -23.71 20.80
N HIS A 948 19.01 -24.12 21.72
CA HIS A 948 17.91 -25.04 21.43
C HIS A 948 16.62 -24.24 21.42
N SER A 949 16.05 -24.10 20.24
CA SER A 949 14.79 -23.40 20.01
C SER A 949 13.71 -24.44 19.74
N LYS A 950 12.81 -24.60 20.70
CA LYS A 950 11.66 -25.50 20.58
C LYS A 950 10.64 -24.85 19.66
N GLY A 951 10.51 -25.37 18.45
CA GLY A 951 9.59 -24.82 17.46
C GLY A 951 8.14 -25.25 17.72
N ALA A 952 7.25 -24.74 16.90
CA ALA A 952 5.87 -25.21 16.84
C ALA A 952 5.77 -26.54 16.05
N TYR A 953 4.68 -27.28 16.22
CA TYR A 953 4.34 -28.43 15.36
C TYR A 953 5.40 -29.55 15.25
N GLY A 954 6.21 -29.75 16.29
CA GLY A 954 7.10 -30.92 16.41
C GLY A 954 8.42 -30.82 15.63
N VAL A 955 8.79 -29.63 15.17
CA VAL A 955 10.08 -29.36 14.54
C VAL A 955 10.84 -28.35 15.40
N ASP A 956 12.08 -28.67 15.76
CA ASP A 956 12.97 -27.83 16.56
C ASP A 956 14.11 -27.29 15.70
N LEU A 957 14.71 -26.20 16.16
CA LEU A 957 15.94 -25.65 15.58
C LEU A 957 17.07 -25.72 16.61
N GLU A 958 18.17 -26.36 16.23
CA GLU A 958 19.44 -26.24 16.93
C GLU A 958 20.37 -25.26 16.18
N THR A 959 20.82 -24.22 16.87
CA THR A 959 21.79 -23.25 16.35
C THR A 959 23.11 -23.43 17.07
N VAL A 960 24.19 -23.69 16.33
CA VAL A 960 25.52 -23.98 16.89
C VAL A 960 26.56 -23.02 16.33
N PHE A 961 27.25 -22.30 17.21
CA PHE A 961 28.41 -21.49 16.84
C PHE A 961 29.70 -22.29 16.97
N LEU A 962 30.36 -22.54 15.83
CA LEU A 962 31.64 -23.27 15.77
C LEU A 962 32.83 -22.37 16.14
N GLY A 963 32.72 -21.07 15.83
CA GLY A 963 33.72 -20.05 16.15
C GLY A 963 33.69 -19.56 17.59
N THR A 964 34.52 -18.55 17.88
CA THR A 964 34.50 -17.83 19.15
C THR A 964 33.35 -16.83 19.15
N VAL A 965 32.57 -16.81 20.23
CA VAL A 965 31.49 -15.85 20.46
C VAL A 965 31.72 -15.23 21.84
N ASP A 966 31.61 -13.91 21.94
CA ASP A 966 31.82 -13.17 23.19
C ASP A 966 30.60 -13.32 24.12
N SER A 967 29.39 -13.23 23.56
CA SER A 967 28.13 -13.39 24.31
C SER A 967 26.99 -13.85 23.41
N ILE A 968 26.04 -14.61 23.99
CA ILE A 968 24.77 -14.98 23.36
C ILE A 968 23.65 -14.60 24.32
N THR A 969 22.68 -13.82 23.84
CA THR A 969 21.47 -13.44 24.59
C THR A 969 20.21 -13.78 23.80
N LEU A 970 19.11 -13.96 24.53
CA LEU A 970 17.76 -14.10 23.95
C LEU A 970 16.98 -12.83 24.24
N ASP A 971 16.31 -12.32 23.22
CA ASP A 971 15.40 -11.18 23.28
C ASP A 971 14.04 -11.60 22.67
N GLN A 972 12.99 -10.81 22.89
CA GLN A 972 11.67 -11.03 22.30
C GLN A 972 11.27 -9.82 21.45
N GLY A 973 10.54 -10.09 20.37
CA GLY A 973 10.07 -9.01 19.52
C GLY A 973 8.83 -9.38 18.72
N ARG A 974 8.02 -8.37 18.42
CA ARG A 974 6.74 -8.50 17.73
C ARG A 974 6.88 -9.06 16.31
N SER A 975 5.93 -9.87 15.90
CA SER A 975 5.80 -10.37 14.53
C SER A 975 4.33 -10.40 14.12
N THR A 976 4.08 -10.46 12.82
CA THR A 976 2.80 -10.91 12.27
C THR A 976 2.44 -12.30 12.83
N THR A 977 1.15 -12.61 12.89
CA THR A 977 0.67 -13.86 13.51
C THR A 977 0.76 -15.01 12.51
N PHE A 978 1.64 -15.96 12.79
CA PHE A 978 1.79 -17.18 11.97
C PHE A 978 2.07 -18.44 12.81
N TYR A 979 2.05 -18.34 14.13
CA TYR A 979 2.12 -19.49 15.03
C TYR A 979 1.58 -19.15 16.41
N ASP A 980 1.11 -20.16 17.13
CA ASP A 980 0.57 -19.99 18.48
C ASP A 980 1.69 -19.92 19.52
N ARG A 981 1.75 -18.79 20.24
CA ARG A 981 2.68 -18.59 21.37
C ARG A 981 1.99 -18.46 22.74
N GLY A 982 0.65 -18.51 22.79
CA GLY A 982 -0.16 -18.44 24.01
C GLY A 982 -1.11 -17.22 24.08
N ASP A 983 -1.80 -17.06 25.21
CA ASP A 983 -3.07 -16.33 25.39
C ASP A 983 -3.02 -14.77 25.36
N GLN A 984 -1.94 -14.14 24.88
CA GLN A 984 -1.78 -12.67 24.99
C GLN A 984 -2.20 -11.86 23.73
N GLY A 985 -2.85 -12.47 22.75
CA GLY A 985 -3.38 -11.77 21.57
C GLY A 985 -2.32 -11.13 20.64
N ILE A 986 -1.02 -11.24 20.96
CA ILE A 986 0.10 -10.66 20.18
C ILE A 986 1.16 -11.74 19.95
N CYS A 987 1.56 -11.93 18.68
CA CYS A 987 2.60 -12.87 18.31
C CYS A 987 4.00 -12.24 18.54
N LEU A 988 4.83 -12.92 19.31
CA LEU A 988 6.23 -12.53 19.57
C LEU A 988 7.14 -13.64 19.05
N MET A 989 8.30 -13.32 18.50
CA MET A 989 9.39 -14.27 18.20
C MET A 989 10.52 -14.18 19.23
N ASP A 990 11.33 -15.24 19.34
CA ASP A 990 12.61 -15.17 20.05
C ASP A 990 13.68 -14.66 19.09
N TYR A 991 14.62 -13.85 19.60
CA TYR A 991 15.74 -13.32 18.85
C TYR A 991 17.04 -13.77 19.49
N VAL A 992 17.79 -14.61 18.79
CA VAL A 992 19.14 -15.02 19.19
C VAL A 992 20.12 -13.92 18.78
N ARG A 993 20.79 -13.32 19.77
CA ARG A 993 21.76 -12.25 19.59
C ARG A 993 23.14 -12.74 20.00
N ALA A 994 24.01 -13.01 19.03
CA ALA A 994 25.38 -13.43 19.29
C ALA A 994 26.36 -12.32 18.90
N VAL A 995 27.26 -11.95 19.82
CA VAL A 995 28.26 -10.89 19.59
C VAL A 995 29.64 -11.52 19.47
N ALA A 996 30.43 -11.08 18.49
CA ALA A 996 31.81 -11.51 18.32
C ALA A 996 32.70 -10.34 17.86
N ASP A 997 34.02 -10.54 17.93
CA ASP A 997 34.98 -9.67 17.25
C ASP A 997 34.87 -9.83 15.73
N ALA A 998 34.90 -8.70 15.00
CA ALA A 998 34.80 -8.71 13.54
C ALA A 998 35.86 -9.59 12.87
N LYS A 999 37.08 -9.68 13.44
CA LYS A 999 38.15 -10.54 12.90
C LYS A 999 37.86 -12.03 13.03
N ALA A 1000 37.02 -12.41 14.00
CA ALA A 1000 36.58 -13.79 14.17
C ALA A 1000 35.38 -14.13 13.27
N GLY A 1001 34.52 -13.15 13.00
CA GLY A 1001 33.27 -13.34 12.26
C GLY A 1001 32.34 -14.35 12.93
N PHE A 1002 31.50 -15.01 12.13
CA PHE A 1002 30.67 -16.11 12.61
C PHE A 1002 30.82 -17.35 11.75
N TRP A 1003 30.74 -18.49 12.42
CA TRP A 1003 30.54 -19.77 11.77
C TRP A 1003 29.43 -20.51 12.48
N THR A 1004 28.27 -20.55 11.83
CA THR A 1004 27.00 -20.95 12.41
C THR A 1004 26.47 -22.15 11.65
N VAL A 1005 26.03 -23.17 12.37
CA VAL A 1005 25.29 -24.29 11.81
C VAL A 1005 23.86 -24.20 12.32
N LEU A 1006 22.92 -24.18 11.39
CA LEU A 1006 21.50 -24.34 11.67
C LEU A 1006 21.12 -25.78 11.35
N TYR A 1007 20.66 -26.50 12.36
CA TYR A 1007 20.19 -27.87 12.24
C TYR A 1007 18.72 -27.98 12.65
N PRO A 1008 17.80 -27.83 11.67
CA PRO A 1008 16.41 -28.23 11.82
C PRO A 1008 16.29 -29.73 12.09
N ARG A 1009 15.51 -30.11 13.11
CA ARG A 1009 15.28 -31.52 13.45
C ARG A 1009 13.88 -31.76 13.97
N GLU A 1010 13.40 -32.98 13.77
CA GLU A 1010 12.15 -33.43 14.39
C GLU A 1010 12.33 -33.60 15.91
N TRP A 1011 11.27 -33.31 16.66
CA TRP A 1011 11.22 -33.50 18.10
C TRP A 1011 11.63 -34.94 18.47
N ARG A 1012 12.66 -35.08 19.33
CA ARG A 1012 13.31 -36.33 19.79
C ARG A 1012 14.43 -36.91 18.92
N ARG A 1013 14.73 -36.36 17.74
CA ARG A 1013 15.97 -36.76 17.03
C ARG A 1013 17.20 -36.30 17.79
N ASN A 1014 18.32 -36.98 17.60
CA ASN A 1014 19.58 -36.66 18.28
C ASN A 1014 20.05 -35.23 17.98
N GLU A 1015 20.73 -34.63 18.95
CA GLU A 1015 21.42 -33.34 18.78
C GLU A 1015 22.56 -33.46 17.77
N LEU A 1016 22.95 -32.33 17.18
CA LEU A 1016 24.06 -32.28 16.24
C LEU A 1016 25.39 -32.58 16.96
N GLY A 1017 26.00 -33.72 16.63
CA GLY A 1017 27.37 -34.01 17.06
C GLY A 1017 28.34 -33.06 16.35
N VAL A 1018 29.24 -32.41 17.10
CA VAL A 1018 30.26 -31.52 16.54
C VAL A 1018 31.61 -31.94 17.11
N THR A 1019 32.51 -32.38 16.24
CA THR A 1019 33.87 -32.80 16.61
C THR A 1019 34.88 -32.05 15.77
N ARG A 1020 35.92 -31.52 16.40
CA ARG A 1020 37.05 -30.92 15.70
C ARG A 1020 38.10 -32.00 15.46
N GLU A 1021 38.44 -32.22 14.21
CA GLU A 1021 39.38 -33.25 13.79
C GLU A 1021 40.84 -32.79 13.99
N PRO A 1022 41.80 -33.72 14.09
CA PRO A 1022 43.22 -33.40 14.29
C PRO A 1022 43.83 -32.53 13.19
N ASP A 1023 43.30 -32.61 11.96
CA ASP A 1023 43.74 -31.80 10.82
C ASP A 1023 43.10 -30.40 10.80
N GLY A 1024 42.29 -30.07 11.80
CA GLY A 1024 41.61 -28.80 11.95
C GLY A 1024 40.23 -28.74 11.29
N SER A 1025 39.84 -29.73 10.48
CA SER A 1025 38.48 -29.82 9.91
C SER A 1025 37.43 -30.05 11.01
N ILE A 1026 36.17 -29.81 10.70
CA ILE A 1026 35.04 -30.02 11.62
C ILE A 1026 34.12 -31.10 11.06
N SER A 1027 33.89 -32.13 11.87
CA SER A 1027 32.90 -33.17 11.62
C SER A 1027 31.58 -32.81 12.28
N LEU A 1028 30.54 -32.67 11.47
CA LEU A 1028 29.15 -32.49 11.87
C LEU A 1028 28.43 -33.83 11.69
N ILE A 1029 27.92 -34.38 12.79
CA ILE A 1029 27.39 -35.75 12.87
C ILE A 1029 25.90 -35.66 13.14
N THR A 1030 25.09 -36.10 12.18
CA THR A 1030 23.66 -36.35 12.38
C THR A 1030 23.45 -37.84 12.67
N GLU A 1031 22.21 -38.28 12.79
CA GLU A 1031 21.87 -39.69 12.99
C GLU A 1031 22.43 -40.57 11.85
N GLU A 1032 22.30 -40.09 10.61
CA GLU A 1032 22.53 -40.88 9.39
C GLU A 1032 23.76 -40.40 8.58
N HIS A 1033 24.23 -39.17 8.82
CA HIS A 1033 25.25 -38.54 7.99
C HIS A 1033 26.45 -38.03 8.80
N LEU A 1034 27.63 -38.13 8.19
CA LEU A 1034 28.85 -37.47 8.62
C LEU A 1034 29.19 -36.40 7.57
N ILE A 1035 29.13 -35.14 7.97
CA ILE A 1035 29.48 -34.00 7.10
C ILE A 1035 30.83 -33.48 7.59
N ARG A 1036 31.84 -33.49 6.72
CA ARG A 1036 33.14 -32.91 7.02
C ARG A 1036 33.25 -31.55 6.36
N VAL A 1037 33.64 -30.56 7.15
CA VAL A 1037 33.83 -29.19 6.71
C VAL A 1037 35.30 -28.82 6.87
N ASP A 1038 35.98 -28.67 5.74
CA ASP A 1038 37.41 -28.39 5.68
C ASP A 1038 37.70 -26.90 5.76
N LEU A 1039 38.56 -26.56 6.73
CA LEU A 1039 39.10 -25.22 6.94
C LEU A 1039 40.22 -24.95 5.94
N ARG A 1040 39.92 -24.28 4.83
CA ARG A 1040 40.98 -23.65 4.03
C ARG A 1040 41.17 -22.20 4.49
N PRO A 1041 42.40 -21.76 4.83
CA PRO A 1041 42.69 -20.34 4.90
C PRO A 1041 42.58 -19.76 3.49
N LEU A 1042 41.75 -18.74 3.32
CA LEU A 1042 41.62 -18.01 2.07
C LEU A 1042 42.95 -17.28 1.78
N LYS A 1043 43.61 -17.61 0.68
CA LYS A 1043 44.69 -16.76 0.15
C LYS A 1043 44.05 -15.52 -0.48
N GLN A 1044 44.68 -14.35 -0.31
CA GLN A 1044 44.22 -13.11 -0.95
C GLN A 1044 44.05 -13.35 -2.47
N PRO A 1045 42.95 -12.85 -3.08
CA PRO A 1045 42.69 -13.07 -4.48
C PRO A 1045 43.71 -12.30 -5.34
N GLY A 1046 44.70 -13.01 -5.85
CA GLY A 1046 45.39 -12.67 -7.09
C GLY A 1046 44.75 -13.49 -8.21
N ASP A 1047 44.28 -12.80 -9.25
CA ASP A 1047 43.71 -13.34 -10.50
C ASP A 1047 42.37 -14.09 -10.41
N GLY A 1048 41.28 -13.32 -10.45
CA GLY A 1048 40.05 -13.63 -11.20
C GLY A 1048 39.16 -14.82 -10.82
N ALA A 1049 39.61 -15.76 -9.98
CA ALA A 1049 38.83 -16.91 -9.54
C ALA A 1049 38.43 -16.76 -8.06
N ILE A 1050 37.12 -16.68 -7.79
CA ILE A 1050 36.58 -16.73 -6.42
C ILE A 1050 36.82 -18.15 -5.88
N GLN A 1051 37.82 -18.33 -5.00
CA GLN A 1051 38.07 -19.60 -4.33
C GLN A 1051 37.01 -19.88 -3.26
N ARG A 1052 36.58 -21.15 -3.11
CA ARG A 1052 35.65 -21.59 -2.07
C ARG A 1052 36.23 -21.27 -0.68
N PRO A 1053 35.52 -20.56 0.21
CA PRO A 1053 35.98 -20.24 1.57
C PRO A 1053 36.12 -21.48 2.47
N PHE A 1054 35.38 -22.55 2.16
CA PHE A 1054 35.45 -23.85 2.80
C PHE A 1054 34.94 -24.93 1.84
N GLU A 1055 35.39 -26.17 2.01
CA GLU A 1055 34.83 -27.33 1.29
C GLU A 1055 33.99 -28.17 2.25
N VAL A 1056 32.82 -28.60 1.78
CA VAL A 1056 31.93 -29.50 2.49
C VAL A 1056 31.94 -30.82 1.73
N SER A 1057 32.12 -31.92 2.44
CA SER A 1057 31.98 -33.28 1.90
C SER A 1057 31.01 -34.08 2.76
N VAL A 1058 30.20 -34.91 2.11
CA VAL A 1058 29.16 -35.72 2.76
C VAL A 1058 29.54 -37.19 2.66
N GLY A 1059 29.64 -37.85 3.81
CA GLY A 1059 29.80 -39.29 3.93
C GLY A 1059 28.58 -39.93 4.60
N SER A 1060 28.28 -41.18 4.25
CA SER A 1060 27.37 -42.03 5.00
C SER A 1060 28.08 -42.55 6.26
N LYS A 1061 27.40 -42.49 7.42
CA LYS A 1061 27.92 -43.07 8.66
C LYS A 1061 28.04 -44.60 8.49
N PRO A 1062 29.18 -45.23 8.81
CA PRO A 1062 29.26 -46.69 8.83
C PRO A 1062 28.23 -47.21 9.84
N ILE A 1063 27.30 -48.05 9.38
CA ILE A 1063 26.40 -48.77 10.27
C ILE A 1063 27.29 -49.74 11.07
N LEU A 1064 27.44 -49.46 12.37
CA LEU A 1064 28.08 -50.36 13.34
C LEU A 1064 27.03 -51.27 13.97
#